data_AF-A0A7X2IF03-F1
#
_entry.id   AF-A0A7X2IF03-F1
#
_cell.length_a   1.000
_cell.length_b   1.000
_cell.length_c   1.000
_cell.angle_alpha   90.00
_cell.angle_beta   90.00
_cell.angle_gamma   90.00
#
_symmetry.space_group_name_H-M   'P 1'
#
loop_
_entity.id
_entity.type
_entity.pdbx_description
1 polymer ?
#
loop_
_entity_poly.entity_id
_entity_poly.type
_entity_poly.pdbx_seq_one_letter_code
_entity_poly.pdbx_strand_id
1 'polypeptide(L)'
;MAIGFLDANMTSKDTATLPYPRRRGTERILGKIGRHHFAFFKGYLEGLDIAQLAHRYLETAETSSIHLRTIEATVKWIRQDLKLLAKRHGKHAVARIIDVSPAKINPPSPSVPTLEEFREEHDPYEMYSEKDLLALFEDTYSGGISEQKRIRNARLRKRQAEALAWLQMKTNVSPRPADLLEAWLLEYLVKQFKKVDILTVSDLATYVKANGPLWYKDVPRLGEVTAARISKWLWLYRDEIGTDVTVYDARAIRLIQFGLVPFEYFSPPTHLSGEIGSNRGDRNGSGANNDREAIVLWLQKLKDEDTTRSYRKEAERFFLWATIERDKPLSSITTADCLAYQKFLNDLGRVSDDYWNQTFRISQDSWMSDKKYERDSTYWRPFLSPFSIDAEGVKTRKRHQALQPASQKQALVIIRGMFRWMVKTGYLHTNPWDSASIPADRNKIDVSRSFTKEQWKIIRDEALSLPPSPAGARLRFIVMFSYLTGLRLHELARAKVSDILEETSITGGRRYFKMNVLGKGKKLREIPVPQVLIDELERYLRSRSIESLKAAPVDAPLVERIRGTSNPEAKKLKAQLEHPDRYEHDPSFVDEYLSRDAIYKLLKTFFQSLMLRFPGGSTDRAKFQAASTHWIRHTYATHALGNKVPLETVKNNMGHASVDTTSMYLDNDIAERAEHMENFADQLYK
;
A
#
# COMPACT_ATOMS: atom_id res chain seq x y z
N MET A 1 66.68 -4.38 -16.90
CA MET A 1 65.99 -3.46 -17.89
C MET A 1 64.93 -2.61 -17.17
N ALA A 2 65.53 -1.85 -16.17
CA ALA A 2 65.61 -0.40 -15.91
C ALA A 2 64.38 0.32 -16.50
N ILE A 3 63.49 0.81 -15.60
CA ILE A 3 63.42 2.26 -15.26
C ILE A 3 61.95 2.63 -15.03
N GLY A 4 61.48 2.93 -13.75
CA GLY A 4 61.47 4.12 -12.85
C GLY A 4 60.75 5.31 -13.50
N PHE A 5 59.69 5.77 -12.81
CA PHE A 5 59.63 7.04 -12.05
C PHE A 5 58.34 7.79 -12.41
N LEU A 6 57.50 8.08 -11.35
CA LEU A 6 57.39 9.33 -10.54
C LEU A 6 55.94 9.84 -10.56
N ASP A 7 55.33 9.76 -9.37
CA ASP A 7 54.82 10.61 -8.28
C ASP A 7 54.69 12.08 -8.71
N ALA A 8 53.44 12.63 -8.55
CA ALA A 8 53.19 13.79 -7.63
C ALA A 8 51.87 14.46 -8.01
N ASN A 9 50.93 14.37 -7.06
CA ASN A 9 50.28 15.20 -6.02
C ASN A 9 49.52 16.38 -6.63
N MET A 10 48.15 16.39 -6.43
CA MET A 10 47.52 17.59 -5.82
C MET A 10 45.99 17.50 -5.93
N THR A 11 45.27 17.21 -4.82
CA THR A 11 44.37 17.88 -3.84
C THR A 11 42.96 17.98 -4.42
N SER A 12 41.97 17.28 -3.79
CA SER A 12 40.85 18.04 -3.18
C SER A 12 39.59 17.14 -3.09
N LYS A 13 39.30 16.57 -1.90
CA LYS A 13 38.13 16.83 -1.02
C LYS A 13 36.81 16.57 -1.75
N ASP A 14 36.12 15.40 -1.53
CA ASP A 14 34.69 15.38 -1.10
C ASP A 14 33.92 14.36 -1.94
N THR A 15 33.94 13.05 -1.69
CA THR A 15 32.93 12.01 -2.04
C THR A 15 31.63 12.25 -1.24
N ALA A 16 30.83 13.25 -1.76
CA ALA A 16 29.38 13.41 -1.53
C ALA A 16 28.61 12.87 -2.77
N THR A 17 28.14 11.59 -2.75
CA THR A 17 26.80 10.99 -3.04
C THR A 17 25.79 12.08 -3.37
N LEU A 18 25.75 12.49 -4.66
CA LEU A 18 24.66 13.33 -5.17
C LEU A 18 23.51 12.44 -5.69
N PRO A 19 22.26 12.69 -5.24
CA PRO A 19 20.82 12.41 -5.18
C PRO A 19 20.17 12.42 -6.59
N TYR A 20 19.79 11.23 -7.12
CA TYR A 20 18.70 10.96 -8.09
C TYR A 20 17.71 12.14 -8.16
N PRO A 21 17.74 12.95 -9.28
CA PRO A 21 16.64 13.92 -9.40
C PRO A 21 15.39 13.28 -10.05
N ARG A 22 14.20 13.22 -9.32
CA ARG A 22 12.82 13.78 -9.34
C ARG A 22 12.35 14.07 -10.77
N ARG A 23 11.52 13.13 -11.42
CA ARG A 23 10.19 12.96 -12.08
C ARG A 23 9.89 14.16 -13.00
N ARG A 24 10.33 14.10 -14.30
CA ARG A 24 9.83 15.01 -15.37
C ARG A 24 9.55 14.18 -16.64
N GLY A 25 8.52 13.41 -16.86
CA GLY A 25 8.80 12.52 -18.05
C GLY A 25 7.58 12.33 -18.90
N THR A 26 6.66 13.24 -19.06
CA THR A 26 5.65 12.83 -20.08
C THR A 26 5.84 13.64 -21.37
N GLU A 27 6.87 14.48 -21.73
CA GLU A 27 6.92 15.24 -23.01
C GLU A 27 8.29 15.08 -23.66
N ARG A 28 9.10 14.20 -23.10
CA ARG A 28 10.44 14.10 -23.75
C ARG A 28 10.50 12.84 -24.60
N ILE A 29 9.33 12.09 -24.76
CA ILE A 29 9.54 10.77 -25.41
C ILE A 29 9.17 10.88 -26.88
N LEU A 30 8.36 11.96 -27.40
CA LEU A 30 7.93 11.99 -28.83
C LEU A 30 8.28 13.36 -29.42
N GLY A 31 9.48 13.78 -29.42
CA GLY A 31 10.15 14.95 -29.99
C GLY A 31 9.24 15.73 -30.97
N LYS A 32 7.77 15.72 -31.02
CA LYS A 32 7.16 16.68 -31.96
C LYS A 32 5.80 17.16 -31.43
N ILE A 33 5.50 18.52 -31.58
CA ILE A 33 4.27 19.23 -31.17
C ILE A 33 3.06 18.63 -31.93
N GLY A 34 2.12 17.92 -31.22
CA GLY A 34 0.91 17.27 -31.79
C GLY A 34 -0.33 18.18 -31.64
N ARG A 35 -1.53 17.73 -32.14
CA ARG A 35 -2.80 18.51 -32.16
C ARG A 35 -3.22 18.92 -30.75
N HIS A 36 -2.97 18.08 -29.77
CA HIS A 36 -3.36 18.39 -28.39
C HIS A 36 -2.45 19.49 -27.79
N HIS A 37 -1.16 19.61 -28.28
CA HIS A 37 -0.24 20.68 -27.86
C HIS A 37 -0.65 22.03 -28.48
N PHE A 38 -1.21 21.98 -29.72
CA PHE A 38 -1.68 23.21 -30.37
C PHE A 38 -2.97 23.72 -29.71
N ALA A 39 -3.85 22.76 -29.30
CA ALA A 39 -5.09 23.14 -28.62
C ALA A 39 -4.81 23.72 -27.22
N PHE A 40 -3.78 23.09 -26.55
CA PHE A 40 -3.36 23.59 -25.23
C PHE A 40 -2.72 24.98 -25.36
N PHE A 41 -1.81 25.21 -26.31
CA PHE A 41 -1.06 26.46 -26.46
C PHE A 41 -1.99 27.57 -26.99
N LYS A 42 -3.01 27.19 -27.78
CA LYS A 42 -4.04 28.16 -28.22
C LYS A 42 -4.85 28.68 -27.04
N GLY A 43 -5.34 27.75 -26.19
CA GLY A 43 -6.07 28.17 -25.01
C GLY A 43 -5.21 29.06 -24.09
N TYR A 44 -3.87 28.75 -24.06
CA TYR A 44 -2.92 29.56 -23.26
C TYR A 44 -2.80 30.97 -23.85
N LEU A 45 -2.78 31.18 -25.16
CA LEU A 45 -2.65 32.50 -25.79
C LEU A 45 -3.95 33.29 -25.67
N GLU A 46 -5.10 32.57 -25.39
CA GLU A 46 -6.40 33.26 -25.26
C GLU A 46 -6.64 33.69 -23.81
N GLY A 47 -5.63 33.37 -22.96
CA GLY A 47 -5.69 33.86 -21.57
C GLY A 47 -6.53 32.96 -20.68
N LEU A 48 -6.85 31.70 -21.07
CA LEU A 48 -7.65 30.77 -20.25
C LEU A 48 -6.79 30.12 -19.16
N ASP A 49 -7.45 29.67 -18.09
CA ASP A 49 -6.73 29.11 -16.95
C ASP A 49 -5.84 27.92 -17.37
N ILE A 50 -4.52 28.14 -17.10
CA ILE A 50 -3.50 27.24 -17.69
C ILE A 50 -3.57 25.87 -16.99
N ALA A 51 -4.04 25.80 -15.72
CA ALA A 51 -4.16 24.51 -14.99
C ALA A 51 -5.33 23.69 -15.54
N GLN A 52 -6.39 24.37 -15.89
CA GLN A 52 -7.56 23.68 -16.45
C GLN A 52 -7.27 23.18 -17.88
N LEU A 53 -6.57 24.04 -18.63
CA LEU A 53 -6.21 23.66 -19.99
C LEU A 53 -5.25 22.45 -19.99
N ALA A 54 -4.29 22.46 -19.05
CA ALA A 54 -3.30 21.36 -18.96
C ALA A 54 -3.99 20.05 -18.58
N HIS A 55 -5.00 20.17 -17.69
CA HIS A 55 -5.78 18.98 -17.33
C HIS A 55 -6.58 18.46 -18.51
N ARG A 56 -7.04 19.35 -19.31
CA ARG A 56 -7.93 18.96 -20.40
C ARG A 56 -7.13 18.48 -21.60
N TYR A 57 -5.94 19.06 -21.82
CA TYR A 57 -5.32 18.78 -23.15
C TYR A 57 -3.96 18.09 -22.92
N LEU A 58 -3.22 18.13 -21.70
CA LEU A 58 -1.88 17.54 -21.49
C LEU A 58 -1.96 16.36 -20.50
N GLU A 59 -2.40 15.10 -20.85
CA GLU A 59 -2.69 13.89 -20.00
C GLU A 59 -1.44 13.53 -19.16
N THR A 60 -1.08 14.14 -17.93
CA THR A 60 -0.04 13.62 -17.00
C THR A 60 -0.73 12.78 -15.90
N ALA A 61 -0.70 11.44 -15.90
CA ALA A 61 -1.06 10.27 -15.07
C ALA A 61 -1.41 10.68 -13.62
N GLU A 62 -2.71 10.67 -13.15
CA GLU A 62 -3.52 10.23 -11.97
C GLU A 62 -3.49 11.31 -10.87
N THR A 63 -4.44 12.22 -10.87
CA THR A 63 -5.26 12.96 -9.88
C THR A 63 -4.46 13.23 -8.60
N SER A 64 -3.55 14.31 -8.67
CA SER A 64 -3.23 15.22 -7.54
C SER A 64 -2.08 16.16 -7.97
N SER A 65 -2.39 17.26 -8.63
CA SER A 65 -1.87 18.63 -8.79
C SER A 65 -0.81 18.67 -9.92
N ILE A 66 -1.22 18.60 -11.27
CA ILE A 66 -0.18 19.08 -12.23
C ILE A 66 0.57 20.28 -11.59
N HIS A 67 1.88 20.07 -11.13
CA HIS A 67 2.69 21.16 -10.54
C HIS A 67 2.84 22.32 -11.54
N LEU A 68 2.36 23.51 -11.32
CA LEU A 68 2.44 24.75 -12.10
C LEU A 68 3.81 24.89 -12.78
N ARG A 69 4.83 24.31 -12.18
CA ARG A 69 6.17 24.39 -12.78
C ARG A 69 6.28 23.53 -14.03
N THR A 70 5.65 22.44 -14.06
CA THR A 70 5.68 21.53 -15.21
C THR A 70 4.84 22.08 -16.37
N ILE A 71 3.75 22.75 -16.05
CA ILE A 71 2.87 23.36 -17.07
C ILE A 71 3.60 24.55 -17.73
N GLU A 72 4.39 25.26 -16.92
CA GLU A 72 5.12 26.42 -17.45
C GLU A 72 6.28 25.94 -18.33
N ALA A 73 6.90 24.86 -17.92
CA ALA A 73 7.97 24.28 -18.72
C ALA A 73 7.45 23.76 -20.07
N THR A 74 6.23 23.24 -20.11
CA THR A 74 5.62 22.72 -21.35
C THR A 74 5.27 23.87 -22.30
N VAL A 75 4.84 24.98 -21.75
CA VAL A 75 4.54 26.16 -22.57
C VAL A 75 5.83 26.68 -23.19
N LYS A 76 6.89 26.68 -22.42
CA LYS A 76 8.18 27.16 -22.92
C LYS A 76 8.71 26.28 -24.05
N TRP A 77 8.58 25.06 -23.84
CA TRP A 77 9.04 24.13 -24.86
C TRP A 77 8.25 24.29 -26.17
N ILE A 78 6.88 24.26 -26.09
CA ILE A 78 6.04 24.39 -27.30
C ILE A 78 6.35 25.69 -28.02
N ARG A 79 6.58 26.70 -27.25
CA ARG A 79 6.87 28.02 -27.83
C ARG A 79 8.21 28.00 -28.56
N GLN A 80 9.21 27.42 -27.97
CA GLN A 80 10.54 27.36 -28.59
C GLN A 80 10.51 26.53 -29.87
N ASP A 81 9.82 25.48 -29.82
CA ASP A 81 9.76 24.61 -30.99
C ASP A 81 8.97 25.28 -32.14
N LEU A 82 7.88 26.02 -31.88
CA LEU A 82 7.10 26.69 -32.92
C LEU A 82 7.88 27.88 -33.49
N LYS A 83 8.75 28.47 -32.61
CA LYS A 83 9.60 29.55 -33.10
C LYS A 83 10.62 29.05 -34.09
N LEU A 84 11.19 27.98 -33.69
CA LEU A 84 12.19 27.42 -34.58
C LEU A 84 11.59 26.96 -35.90
N LEU A 85 10.38 26.49 -35.77
CA LEU A 85 9.69 26.03 -36.99
C LEU A 85 9.34 27.22 -37.91
N ALA A 86 8.92 28.31 -37.36
CA ALA A 86 8.61 29.50 -38.15
C ALA A 86 9.86 30.08 -38.79
N LYS A 87 10.96 30.06 -38.03
CA LYS A 87 12.22 30.58 -38.57
C LYS A 87 12.74 29.69 -39.70
N ARG A 88 12.49 28.37 -39.61
CA ARG A 88 12.94 27.44 -40.66
C ARG A 88 12.21 27.69 -41.97
N HIS A 89 11.09 28.28 -41.91
CA HIS A 89 10.32 28.51 -43.13
C HIS A 89 10.40 29.98 -43.52
N GLY A 90 11.42 30.70 -42.87
CA GLY A 90 11.76 32.08 -43.27
C GLY A 90 10.70 33.11 -42.81
N LYS A 91 9.81 32.74 -41.91
CA LYS A 91 8.75 33.65 -41.43
C LYS A 91 9.10 34.13 -40.02
N HIS A 92 9.94 35.11 -39.93
CA HIS A 92 10.52 35.65 -38.68
C HIS A 92 9.48 36.49 -37.94
N ALA A 93 8.50 37.05 -38.76
CA ALA A 93 7.40 37.84 -38.17
C ALA A 93 6.44 36.93 -37.37
N VAL A 94 6.21 35.70 -37.82
CA VAL A 94 5.36 34.71 -37.13
C VAL A 94 6.07 34.20 -35.86
N ALA A 95 7.43 34.11 -35.88
CA ALA A 95 8.21 33.72 -34.69
C ALA A 95 8.15 34.80 -33.61
N ARG A 96 8.05 36.09 -34.06
CA ARG A 96 8.02 37.21 -33.10
C ARG A 96 6.65 37.33 -32.44
N ILE A 97 5.62 37.06 -33.25
CA ILE A 97 4.25 37.26 -32.74
C ILE A 97 3.88 36.11 -31.79
N ILE A 98 4.41 34.90 -31.89
CA ILE A 98 4.12 33.73 -31.01
C ILE A 98 4.93 33.85 -29.72
N ASP A 99 5.94 34.76 -29.71
CA ASP A 99 6.84 34.94 -28.55
C ASP A 99 6.23 35.91 -27.54
N VAL A 100 5.18 36.54 -27.96
CA VAL A 100 4.56 37.49 -27.03
C VAL A 100 3.65 36.72 -26.03
N SER A 101 3.98 36.84 -24.63
CA SER A 101 3.22 36.08 -23.59
C SER A 101 1.89 36.78 -23.25
N PRO A 102 0.83 36.02 -22.94
CA PRO A 102 -0.49 36.56 -22.57
C PRO A 102 -0.42 37.43 -21.30
N ALA A 103 0.57 37.24 -20.36
CA ALA A 103 0.79 38.03 -19.12
C ALA A 103 1.21 39.47 -19.46
N LYS A 104 1.74 39.76 -20.62
CA LYS A 104 2.16 41.09 -21.11
C LYS A 104 1.01 41.80 -21.82
N ILE A 105 -0.04 41.02 -22.25
CA ILE A 105 -1.21 41.54 -22.99
C ILE A 105 -2.37 41.79 -22.01
N ASN A 106 -2.38 41.16 -20.73
CA ASN A 106 -3.44 41.38 -19.71
C ASN A 106 -2.80 41.46 -18.32
N PRO A 107 -2.14 42.59 -17.94
CA PRO A 107 -1.58 42.62 -16.58
C PRO A 107 -2.70 42.49 -15.51
N PRO A 108 -2.59 41.68 -14.42
CA PRO A 108 -3.62 41.57 -13.38
C PRO A 108 -4.16 42.99 -13.00
N SER A 109 -5.49 43.33 -13.24
CA SER A 109 -6.12 44.62 -12.86
C SER A 109 -5.97 44.87 -11.33
N PRO A 110 -5.45 46.06 -10.81
CA PRO A 110 -5.50 46.32 -9.35
C PRO A 110 -6.95 46.23 -8.83
N SER A 111 -7.37 45.33 -7.89
CA SER A 111 -8.66 45.15 -7.16
C SER A 111 -9.39 46.48 -6.99
N VAL A 112 -10.16 46.89 -7.97
CA VAL A 112 -11.00 48.09 -7.86
C VAL A 112 -12.05 47.86 -6.74
N PRO A 113 -11.95 48.55 -5.57
CA PRO A 113 -12.90 48.40 -4.47
C PRO A 113 -14.36 48.68 -4.92
N THR A 114 -15.40 47.86 -4.45
CA THR A 114 -16.84 48.14 -4.69
C THR A 114 -17.17 49.58 -4.27
N LEU A 115 -18.06 50.23 -5.03
CA LEU A 115 -18.45 51.63 -4.79
C LEU A 115 -18.81 51.86 -3.30
N GLU A 116 -19.23 50.76 -2.60
CA GLU A 116 -19.61 50.84 -1.17
C GLU A 116 -18.37 50.85 -0.26
N GLU A 117 -17.38 50.15 -0.71
CA GLU A 117 -16.10 50.09 0.03
C GLU A 117 -15.29 51.38 -0.21
N PHE A 118 -15.39 51.97 -1.41
CA PHE A 118 -14.82 53.26 -1.78
C PHE A 118 -15.51 54.41 -1.06
N ARG A 119 -16.76 54.15 -0.86
CA ARG A 119 -17.52 55.16 -0.09
C ARG A 119 -17.10 55.16 1.38
N GLU A 120 -16.89 54.02 1.95
CA GLU A 120 -16.53 53.89 3.37
C GLU A 120 -15.18 54.51 3.66
N GLU A 121 -14.37 54.56 2.67
CA GLU A 121 -13.01 55.05 2.85
C GLU A 121 -12.92 56.54 2.49
N HIS A 122 -13.70 57.07 1.51
CA HIS A 122 -13.46 58.43 0.94
C HIS A 122 -14.65 59.34 1.20
N ASP A 123 -15.78 58.73 1.65
CA ASP A 123 -16.93 59.59 2.07
C ASP A 123 -17.68 58.92 3.24
N PRO A 124 -17.06 58.75 4.44
CA PRO A 124 -17.66 58.01 5.59
C PRO A 124 -18.81 58.79 6.22
N TYR A 125 -19.01 60.06 5.84
CA TYR A 125 -20.09 60.85 6.47
C TYR A 125 -21.16 61.20 5.43
N GLU A 126 -21.17 60.58 4.23
CA GLU A 126 -22.19 60.62 3.15
C GLU A 126 -22.40 62.05 2.65
N MET A 127 -21.36 62.76 2.33
CA MET A 127 -21.41 64.17 1.93
C MET A 127 -21.51 64.31 0.41
N TYR A 128 -21.34 63.21 -0.41
CA TYR A 128 -21.50 63.25 -1.86
C TYR A 128 -22.75 62.47 -2.29
N SER A 129 -23.50 63.11 -3.27
CA SER A 129 -24.61 62.34 -3.88
C SER A 129 -24.05 61.14 -4.69
N GLU A 130 -24.82 60.06 -4.77
CA GLU A 130 -24.42 58.81 -5.44
C GLU A 130 -23.87 59.07 -6.85
N LYS A 131 -24.45 60.10 -7.45
CA LYS A 131 -24.00 60.47 -8.80
C LYS A 131 -22.60 61.13 -8.76
N ASP A 132 -22.23 61.90 -7.77
CA ASP A 132 -20.93 62.59 -7.58
C ASP A 132 -19.86 61.62 -7.05
N LEU A 133 -20.25 60.56 -6.30
CA LEU A 133 -19.35 59.51 -5.80
C LEU A 133 -19.00 58.53 -6.91
N LEU A 134 -19.93 58.42 -7.83
CA LEU A 134 -19.66 57.57 -9.01
C LEU A 134 -18.73 58.29 -9.97
N ALA A 135 -18.84 59.61 -10.04
CA ALA A 135 -17.98 60.39 -10.93
C ALA A 135 -16.54 60.46 -10.38
N LEU A 136 -16.35 60.49 -9.08
CA LEU A 136 -15.06 60.49 -8.36
C LEU A 136 -14.41 59.10 -8.38
N PHE A 137 -15.31 58.09 -8.34
CA PHE A 137 -14.87 56.67 -8.46
C PHE A 137 -14.37 56.38 -9.87
N GLU A 138 -15.01 56.99 -10.84
CA GLU A 138 -14.62 56.84 -12.25
C GLU A 138 -13.39 57.67 -12.53
N ASP A 139 -13.15 58.78 -11.88
CA ASP A 139 -11.96 59.61 -12.07
C ASP A 139 -10.73 58.99 -11.38
N THR A 140 -10.94 58.18 -10.27
CA THR A 140 -9.85 57.64 -9.42
C THR A 140 -9.44 56.25 -9.93
N TYR A 141 -10.32 55.54 -10.69
CA TYR A 141 -9.96 54.14 -11.05
C TYR A 141 -10.14 53.92 -12.54
N SER A 142 -10.55 54.86 -13.33
CA SER A 142 -10.64 54.74 -14.80
C SER A 142 -9.26 55.04 -15.39
N GLY A 143 -8.10 54.86 -14.72
CA GLY A 143 -6.88 54.63 -15.53
C GLY A 143 -6.80 53.19 -16.05
N GLY A 144 -7.86 52.60 -16.57
CA GLY A 144 -8.16 51.23 -17.06
C GLY A 144 -7.98 51.18 -18.60
N ILE A 145 -6.81 50.87 -19.23
CA ILE A 145 -6.32 50.39 -20.55
C ILE A 145 -7.13 51.06 -21.69
N SER A 146 -6.80 52.25 -22.25
CA SER A 146 -7.24 53.02 -23.44
C SER A 146 -7.91 52.10 -24.50
N GLU A 147 -9.28 52.14 -24.83
CA GLU A 147 -10.01 51.56 -25.98
C GLU A 147 -9.06 51.24 -27.14
N GLN A 148 -8.00 51.97 -27.26
CA GLN A 148 -6.97 51.76 -28.30
C GLN A 148 -6.07 50.57 -27.98
N LYS A 149 -5.78 50.35 -26.73
CA LYS A 149 -4.99 49.21 -26.27
C LYS A 149 -5.80 47.91 -26.31
N ARG A 150 -7.15 48.02 -26.14
CA ARG A 150 -8.03 46.84 -26.25
C ARG A 150 -8.18 46.39 -27.70
N ILE A 151 -8.24 47.37 -28.56
CA ILE A 151 -8.37 47.09 -29.99
C ILE A 151 -7.04 46.53 -30.52
N ARG A 152 -5.91 47.08 -30.00
CA ARG A 152 -4.56 46.61 -30.36
C ARG A 152 -4.33 45.17 -29.87
N ASN A 153 -4.74 44.79 -28.66
CA ASN A 153 -4.59 43.44 -28.10
C ASN A 153 -5.49 42.43 -28.80
N ALA A 154 -6.68 42.91 -29.25
CA ALA A 154 -7.60 42.02 -30.00
C ALA A 154 -7.02 41.70 -31.39
N ARG A 155 -6.33 42.67 -31.95
CA ARG A 155 -5.72 42.44 -33.27
C ARG A 155 -4.51 41.51 -33.15
N LEU A 156 -3.72 41.73 -32.11
CA LEU A 156 -2.58 40.85 -31.83
C LEU A 156 -3.03 39.41 -31.56
N ARG A 157 -4.18 39.18 -30.93
CA ARG A 157 -4.69 37.80 -30.66
C ARG A 157 -5.15 37.14 -31.95
N LYS A 158 -5.75 37.97 -32.75
CA LYS A 158 -6.18 37.44 -34.03
C LYS A 158 -4.99 37.02 -34.90
N ARG A 159 -3.91 37.77 -34.84
CA ARG A 159 -2.71 37.46 -35.63
C ARG A 159 -1.99 36.24 -35.05
N GLN A 160 -2.01 36.09 -33.71
CA GLN A 160 -1.43 34.89 -33.07
C GLN A 160 -2.23 33.63 -33.44
N ALA A 161 -3.56 33.80 -33.56
CA ALA A 161 -4.41 32.65 -33.93
C ALA A 161 -4.15 32.24 -35.38
N GLU A 162 -3.97 33.22 -36.25
CA GLU A 162 -3.71 32.93 -37.66
C GLU A 162 -2.32 32.31 -37.83
N ALA A 163 -1.32 32.81 -37.06
CA ALA A 163 0.04 32.25 -37.06
C ALA A 163 0.06 30.81 -36.56
N LEU A 164 -0.71 30.59 -35.52
CA LEU A 164 -0.77 29.21 -34.98
C LEU A 164 -1.47 28.27 -35.96
N ALA A 165 -2.51 28.72 -36.69
CA ALA A 165 -3.21 27.89 -37.70
C ALA A 165 -2.28 27.56 -38.86
N TRP A 166 -1.51 28.56 -39.25
CA TRP A 166 -0.54 28.33 -40.32
C TRP A 166 0.54 27.32 -39.88
N LEU A 167 1.09 27.48 -38.63
CA LEU A 167 2.12 26.56 -38.08
C LEU A 167 1.55 25.16 -37.89
N GLN A 168 0.24 25.16 -37.57
CA GLN A 168 -0.42 23.86 -37.41
C GLN A 168 -0.50 23.14 -38.77
N MET A 169 -0.67 23.84 -39.85
CA MET A 169 -0.76 23.27 -41.19
C MET A 169 0.60 22.75 -41.66
N LYS A 170 1.69 23.28 -41.14
CA LYS A 170 3.05 22.91 -41.56
C LYS A 170 3.62 21.81 -40.67
N THR A 171 3.02 21.51 -39.48
CA THR A 171 3.44 20.48 -38.49
C THR A 171 2.57 19.23 -38.63
N ASN A 172 1.53 19.19 -39.56
CA ASN A 172 0.61 18.04 -39.64
C ASN A 172 1.14 17.02 -40.67
N VAL A 173 2.37 16.47 -40.46
CA VAL A 173 2.72 15.31 -41.31
C VAL A 173 2.37 14.02 -40.55
N SER A 174 1.34 13.25 -41.03
CA SER A 174 0.93 11.97 -40.45
C SER A 174 2.00 10.88 -40.73
N PRO A 175 2.28 10.04 -39.67
CA PRO A 175 3.27 8.98 -39.91
C PRO A 175 2.82 8.04 -41.04
N ARG A 176 3.72 7.95 -42.03
CA ARG A 176 3.47 6.93 -43.08
C ARG A 176 4.12 5.59 -42.70
N PRO A 177 3.50 4.53 -43.11
CA PRO A 177 4.00 3.19 -42.73
C PRO A 177 5.50 3.02 -43.03
N ALA A 178 6.02 3.72 -44.06
CA ALA A 178 7.42 3.49 -44.45
C ALA A 178 8.35 4.47 -43.73
N ASP A 179 7.74 5.30 -42.91
CA ASP A 179 8.58 6.25 -42.20
C ASP A 179 9.53 5.56 -41.21
N LEU A 180 10.79 6.09 -41.16
CA LEU A 180 11.73 5.57 -40.14
C LEU A 180 11.34 6.07 -38.73
N LEU A 181 11.58 5.21 -37.66
CA LEU A 181 11.16 5.56 -36.28
C LEU A 181 11.93 6.78 -35.79
N GLU A 182 13.08 7.09 -36.42
CA GLU A 182 13.94 8.23 -36.01
C GLU A 182 13.26 9.55 -36.28
N ALA A 183 12.33 9.46 -37.23
CA ALA A 183 11.60 10.67 -37.60
C ALA A 183 10.47 10.96 -36.60
N TRP A 184 10.21 9.97 -35.64
CA TRP A 184 8.95 10.11 -34.84
C TRP A 184 9.22 9.79 -33.38
N LEU A 185 10.34 9.14 -33.02
CA LEU A 185 10.59 8.75 -31.63
C LEU A 185 11.93 9.32 -31.17
N LEU A 186 12.15 9.41 -29.83
CA LEU A 186 13.41 9.93 -29.25
C LEU A 186 14.59 9.01 -29.58
N GLU A 187 15.81 9.64 -29.72
CA GLU A 187 17.02 8.94 -30.21
C GLU A 187 17.34 7.73 -29.31
N TYR A 188 17.15 7.83 -28.01
CA TYR A 188 17.47 6.69 -27.14
C TYR A 188 16.48 5.54 -27.35
N LEU A 189 15.24 5.75 -27.62
CA LEU A 189 14.24 4.69 -27.88
C LEU A 189 14.49 4.03 -29.23
N VAL A 190 14.93 4.86 -30.18
CA VAL A 190 15.21 4.33 -31.53
C VAL A 190 16.39 3.36 -31.45
N LYS A 191 17.38 3.66 -30.59
CA LYS A 191 18.54 2.76 -30.41
C LYS A 191 18.12 1.40 -29.86
N GLN A 192 17.10 1.45 -28.97
CA GLN A 192 16.62 0.17 -28.37
C GLN A 192 15.81 -0.64 -29.38
N PHE A 193 15.03 0.03 -30.22
CA PHE A 193 14.18 -0.67 -31.21
C PHE A 193 15.04 -1.23 -32.35
N LYS A 194 16.20 -0.60 -32.61
CA LYS A 194 17.11 -1.12 -33.65
C LYS A 194 17.74 -2.44 -33.20
N LYS A 195 17.89 -2.62 -31.87
CA LYS A 195 18.48 -3.86 -31.34
C LYS A 195 17.56 -5.06 -31.56
N VAL A 196 16.24 -4.75 -31.71
CA VAL A 196 15.30 -5.89 -31.94
C VAL A 196 14.75 -5.80 -33.37
N ASP A 197 15.44 -5.12 -34.30
CA ASP A 197 15.20 -5.02 -35.76
C ASP A 197 13.86 -4.37 -36.07
N ILE A 198 13.47 -3.38 -35.27
CA ILE A 198 12.27 -2.58 -35.55
C ILE A 198 12.71 -1.19 -36.03
N LEU A 199 12.46 -0.92 -37.34
CA LEU A 199 13.10 0.29 -37.93
C LEU A 199 12.04 1.26 -38.45
N THR A 200 10.88 0.77 -38.81
CA THR A 200 9.86 1.68 -39.39
C THR A 200 8.60 1.67 -38.52
N VAL A 201 7.71 2.68 -38.79
CA VAL A 201 6.43 2.78 -38.05
C VAL A 201 5.59 1.53 -38.29
N SER A 202 5.65 0.93 -39.48
CA SER A 202 4.88 -0.30 -39.78
C SER A 202 5.49 -1.51 -39.04
N ASP A 203 6.80 -1.55 -38.92
CA ASP A 203 7.46 -2.63 -38.15
C ASP A 203 7.06 -2.59 -36.69
N LEU A 204 6.97 -1.40 -36.21
CA LEU A 204 6.63 -1.25 -34.79
C LEU A 204 5.17 -1.61 -34.55
N ALA A 205 4.29 -1.16 -35.45
CA ALA A 205 2.86 -1.48 -35.31
C ALA A 205 2.61 -2.97 -35.43
N THR A 206 3.31 -3.63 -36.36
CA THR A 206 3.16 -5.08 -36.54
C THR A 206 3.72 -5.83 -35.33
N TYR A 207 4.76 -5.30 -34.84
CA TYR A 207 5.40 -5.92 -33.67
C TYR A 207 4.51 -5.81 -32.43
N VAL A 208 3.91 -4.68 -32.24
CA VAL A 208 3.03 -4.48 -31.06
C VAL A 208 1.79 -5.34 -31.21
N LYS A 209 1.28 -5.43 -32.41
CA LYS A 209 0.10 -6.29 -32.63
C LYS A 209 0.43 -7.76 -32.41
N ALA A 210 1.56 -8.23 -32.78
CA ALA A 210 1.92 -9.65 -32.69
C ALA A 210 2.27 -10.04 -31.25
N ASN A 211 2.64 -9.10 -30.43
CA ASN A 211 3.21 -9.47 -29.13
C ASN A 211 2.32 -8.97 -28.00
N GLY A 212 1.10 -8.39 -28.34
CA GLY A 212 0.04 -8.15 -27.36
C GLY A 212 0.46 -7.12 -26.28
N PRO A 213 -0.19 -6.91 -25.02
CA PRO A 213 -0.13 -5.84 -24.00
C PRO A 213 1.24 -5.80 -23.28
N LEU A 214 2.13 -6.85 -23.49
CA LEU A 214 3.45 -6.80 -22.84
C LEU A 214 4.55 -6.78 -23.90
N TRP A 215 4.30 -6.28 -25.10
CA TRP A 215 5.26 -6.32 -26.22
C TRP A 215 6.56 -5.60 -25.82
N TYR A 216 6.50 -4.77 -24.78
CA TYR A 216 7.67 -3.93 -24.46
C TYR A 216 8.70 -4.70 -23.64
N LYS A 217 8.43 -5.95 -23.14
CA LYS A 217 9.37 -6.74 -22.31
C LYS A 217 10.50 -7.31 -23.17
N ASP A 218 10.34 -7.33 -24.48
CA ASP A 218 11.35 -7.92 -25.38
C ASP A 218 12.21 -6.82 -26.00
N VAL A 219 11.90 -5.57 -25.55
CA VAL A 219 12.71 -4.44 -26.04
C VAL A 219 13.54 -3.91 -24.84
N PRO A 220 14.87 -3.95 -24.95
CA PRO A 220 15.77 -3.58 -23.84
C PRO A 220 15.50 -2.15 -23.35
N ARG A 221 15.32 -2.09 -21.98
CA ARG A 221 15.31 -0.77 -21.29
C ARG A 221 14.08 0.04 -21.70
N LEU A 222 13.00 -0.69 -22.14
CA LEU A 222 11.72 -0.03 -22.44
C LEU A 222 10.70 -0.38 -21.35
N GLY A 223 10.24 0.59 -20.54
CA GLY A 223 9.37 0.42 -19.37
C GLY A 223 7.89 0.47 -19.78
N GLU A 224 7.05 0.03 -18.97
CA GLU A 224 5.59 -0.16 -19.16
C GLU A 224 4.91 1.16 -19.46
N VAL A 225 5.39 2.18 -18.93
CA VAL A 225 4.77 3.49 -19.13
C VAL A 225 5.05 4.00 -20.54
N THR A 226 6.29 3.87 -20.93
CA THR A 226 6.71 4.28 -22.27
C THR A 226 6.05 3.40 -23.35
N ALA A 227 5.88 2.17 -23.08
CA ALA A 227 5.22 1.24 -24.00
C ALA A 227 3.74 1.57 -24.18
N ALA A 228 3.14 1.96 -23.11
CA ALA A 228 1.72 2.36 -23.17
C ALA A 228 1.54 3.62 -24.02
N ARG A 229 2.47 4.43 -23.95
CA ARG A 229 2.40 5.68 -24.69
C ARG A 229 2.61 5.45 -26.20
N ILE A 230 3.55 4.65 -26.51
CA ILE A 230 3.83 4.28 -27.90
C ILE A 230 2.63 3.54 -28.51
N SER A 231 1.99 2.72 -27.72
CA SER A 231 0.79 1.98 -28.19
C SER A 231 -0.37 2.94 -28.45
N LYS A 232 -0.50 3.89 -27.62
CA LYS A 232 -1.54 4.90 -27.82
C LYS A 232 -1.26 5.72 -29.10
N TRP A 233 -0.01 6.17 -29.23
CA TRP A 233 0.38 6.87 -30.45
C TRP A 233 0.06 6.05 -31.71
N LEU A 234 0.36 4.79 -31.75
CA LEU A 234 0.04 3.90 -32.89
C LEU A 234 -1.47 3.77 -33.10
N TRP A 235 -2.21 3.75 -32.01
CA TRP A 235 -3.68 3.70 -32.11
C TRP A 235 -4.23 4.99 -32.73
N LEU A 236 -3.71 6.15 -32.39
CA LEU A 236 -4.20 7.44 -32.87
C LEU A 236 -3.97 7.57 -34.38
N TYR A 237 -2.93 6.86 -34.91
CA TYR A 237 -2.66 7.02 -36.35
C TYR A 237 -2.89 5.69 -37.09
N ARG A 238 -3.77 4.85 -36.59
CA ARG A 238 -3.97 3.47 -37.08
C ARG A 238 -4.55 3.48 -38.50
N ASP A 239 -5.38 4.46 -38.83
CA ASP A 239 -5.95 4.51 -40.19
C ASP A 239 -4.89 4.92 -41.20
N GLU A 240 -3.96 5.71 -40.78
CA GLU A 240 -2.89 6.23 -41.66
C GLU A 240 -1.73 5.24 -41.76
N ILE A 241 -1.43 4.39 -40.79
CA ILE A 241 -0.35 3.39 -40.71
C ILE A 241 -0.82 2.08 -41.34
N GLY A 242 -2.22 1.92 -41.48
CA GLY A 242 -2.75 0.78 -42.22
C GLY A 242 -2.76 -0.50 -41.36
N THR A 243 -2.51 -0.37 -40.00
CA THR A 243 -2.57 -1.53 -39.09
C THR A 243 -3.50 -1.20 -37.90
N ASP A 244 -4.46 -2.12 -37.64
CA ASP A 244 -5.42 -1.93 -36.51
C ASP A 244 -4.71 -2.24 -35.17
N VAL A 245 -3.98 -1.27 -34.63
CA VAL A 245 -3.24 -1.51 -33.37
C VAL A 245 -4.21 -1.22 -32.20
N THR A 246 -4.64 -2.23 -31.45
CA THR A 246 -5.53 -2.10 -30.28
C THR A 246 -4.77 -1.46 -29.09
N VAL A 247 -5.27 -0.20 -28.50
CA VAL A 247 -4.63 0.49 -27.33
C VAL A 247 -5.00 -0.28 -26.05
N TYR A 248 -3.94 -0.93 -25.42
CA TYR A 248 -4.21 -1.59 -24.15
C TYR A 248 -4.03 -0.57 -22.98
N ASP A 249 -5.08 0.20 -22.49
CA ASP A 249 -5.02 0.92 -21.19
C ASP A 249 -4.66 -0.04 -20.05
N ALA A 250 -3.37 -0.15 -19.66
CA ALA A 250 -2.90 -1.07 -18.59
C ALA A 250 -3.76 -0.90 -17.32
N ARG A 251 -4.59 0.17 -17.08
CA ARG A 251 -5.53 0.22 -15.91
C ARG A 251 -6.98 0.01 -16.34
N ALA A 252 -7.33 0.20 -17.59
CA ALA A 252 -8.69 0.04 -18.15
C ALA A 252 -8.82 -1.32 -18.85
N ILE A 253 -7.84 -2.25 -18.77
CA ILE A 253 -7.95 -3.65 -19.24
C ILE A 253 -7.87 -4.57 -18.01
N ARG A 254 -8.45 -4.33 -16.89
CA ARG A 254 -8.57 -5.69 -16.28
C ARG A 254 -9.94 -6.25 -16.62
N LEU A 255 -10.29 -6.44 -17.87
CA LEU A 255 -11.56 -7.11 -18.24
C LEU A 255 -11.83 -8.29 -17.29
N ILE A 256 -12.72 -8.03 -16.22
CA ILE A 256 -13.31 -9.27 -15.67
C ILE A 256 -13.05 -10.44 -16.66
N GLN A 257 -12.05 -11.23 -16.35
CA GLN A 257 -11.71 -12.37 -17.23
C GLN A 257 -11.79 -13.68 -16.46
N PHE A 258 -12.08 -14.70 -17.28
CA PHE A 258 -12.03 -16.06 -16.72
C PHE A 258 -10.57 -16.57 -16.72
N GLY A 259 -9.93 -16.67 -15.54
CA GLY A 259 -8.56 -17.17 -15.35
C GLY A 259 -8.12 -17.01 -13.89
N LEU A 260 -6.83 -17.44 -13.75
CA LEU A 260 -6.29 -17.27 -12.36
C LEU A 260 -5.97 -15.81 -12.12
N VAL A 261 -7.01 -15.06 -11.71
CA VAL A 261 -6.88 -13.63 -11.42
C VAL A 261 -7.59 -13.36 -10.10
N PRO A 262 -7.18 -12.22 -9.54
CA PRO A 262 -7.83 -11.90 -8.26
C PRO A 262 -9.37 -11.83 -8.40
N PHE A 263 -9.97 -11.98 -7.19
CA PHE A 263 -11.45 -12.15 -7.10
C PHE A 263 -12.13 -10.93 -7.76
N GLU A 264 -11.56 -9.70 -7.67
CA GLU A 264 -12.22 -8.47 -8.19
C GLU A 264 -12.18 -8.43 -9.72
N TYR A 265 -11.28 -9.30 -10.27
CA TYR A 265 -11.16 -9.27 -11.74
C TYR A 265 -11.69 -10.54 -12.36
N PHE A 266 -12.18 -11.46 -11.52
CA PHE A 266 -12.55 -12.78 -12.01
C PHE A 266 -14.03 -12.78 -12.39
N SER A 267 -14.32 -13.28 -13.63
CA SER A 267 -15.72 -13.45 -14.07
C SER A 267 -15.86 -14.83 -14.75
N PRO A 268 -16.62 -15.72 -14.08
CA PRO A 268 -16.78 -17.06 -14.69
C PRO A 268 -17.76 -17.03 -15.88
N PRO A 269 -17.55 -17.93 -16.89
CA PRO A 269 -18.56 -18.05 -17.95
C PRO A 269 -19.94 -18.42 -17.37
N THR A 270 -20.97 -18.19 -18.17
CA THR A 270 -22.37 -18.29 -17.70
C THR A 270 -22.65 -19.68 -17.11
N HIS A 271 -22.08 -20.73 -17.71
CA HIS A 271 -22.40 -22.09 -17.21
C HIS A 271 -21.71 -22.36 -15.86
N LEU A 272 -20.74 -21.50 -15.47
CA LEU A 272 -20.06 -21.68 -14.18
C LEU A 272 -20.42 -20.59 -13.19
N SER A 273 -21.41 -19.85 -13.54
CA SER A 273 -21.79 -18.69 -12.74
C SER A 273 -22.49 -19.13 -11.45
N GLY A 274 -23.15 -20.30 -11.50
CA GLY A 274 -23.81 -20.79 -10.30
C GLY A 274 -25.31 -20.48 -10.31
N GLU A 275 -25.78 -19.82 -11.40
CA GLU A 275 -27.21 -19.43 -11.44
C GLU A 275 -28.10 -20.65 -11.55
N ILE A 276 -27.58 -21.67 -12.22
CA ILE A 276 -28.45 -22.86 -12.36
C ILE A 276 -27.72 -24.05 -11.76
N GLY A 277 -27.01 -23.85 -10.63
CA GLY A 277 -26.23 -24.94 -10.00
C GLY A 277 -27.14 -26.04 -9.46
N SER A 278 -26.67 -27.28 -9.35
CA SER A 278 -27.45 -28.43 -8.90
C SER A 278 -27.82 -28.32 -7.41
N ASN A 279 -27.14 -27.52 -6.62
CA ASN A 279 -27.42 -27.39 -5.17
C ASN A 279 -27.99 -25.99 -4.87
N ARG A 280 -28.59 -25.38 -5.89
CA ARG A 280 -29.15 -24.05 -5.71
C ARG A 280 -30.46 -24.11 -4.90
N GLY A 281 -30.60 -23.15 -3.92
CA GLY A 281 -31.76 -23.14 -3.01
C GLY A 281 -32.95 -22.42 -3.67
N ASP A 282 -34.21 -22.48 -3.10
CA ASP A 282 -35.44 -21.93 -3.73
C ASP A 282 -35.82 -20.60 -3.08
N ARG A 283 -35.36 -20.20 -1.95
CA ARG A 283 -35.91 -19.07 -1.16
C ARG A 283 -35.02 -17.84 -1.33
N ASN A 284 -33.73 -17.96 -1.82
CA ASN A 284 -32.67 -16.95 -2.01
C ASN A 284 -32.87 -15.72 -1.11
N GLY A 285 -32.89 -15.87 0.23
CA GLY A 285 -33.01 -14.78 1.22
C GLY A 285 -31.84 -13.77 1.13
N SER A 286 -30.73 -14.18 0.52
CA SER A 286 -29.56 -13.30 0.38
C SER A 286 -29.74 -12.33 -0.79
N GLY A 287 -30.61 -12.66 -1.81
CA GLY A 287 -30.78 -11.82 -3.00
C GLY A 287 -29.69 -12.07 -4.04
N ALA A 288 -28.76 -12.98 -3.77
CA ALA A 288 -27.69 -13.25 -4.73
C ALA A 288 -28.20 -14.07 -5.93
N ASN A 289 -27.74 -13.63 -7.14
CA ASN A 289 -28.20 -14.34 -8.39
C ASN A 289 -27.18 -15.33 -8.90
N ASN A 290 -26.01 -15.21 -8.45
CA ASN A 290 -24.97 -16.17 -8.80
C ASN A 290 -23.96 -16.32 -7.68
N ASP A 291 -22.99 -17.26 -7.89
CA ASP A 291 -22.05 -17.66 -6.80
C ASP A 291 -21.19 -16.46 -6.42
N ARG A 292 -20.75 -15.73 -7.40
CA ARG A 292 -19.89 -14.59 -7.08
C ARG A 292 -20.63 -13.59 -6.18
N GLU A 293 -21.84 -13.23 -6.56
CA GLU A 293 -22.64 -12.30 -5.73
C GLU A 293 -22.85 -12.84 -4.32
N ALA A 294 -23.08 -14.14 -4.25
CA ALA A 294 -23.27 -14.72 -2.89
C ALA A 294 -22.01 -14.53 -2.04
N ILE A 295 -20.84 -14.67 -2.63
CA ILE A 295 -19.58 -14.51 -1.87
C ILE A 295 -19.44 -13.05 -1.44
N VAL A 296 -19.72 -12.13 -2.37
CA VAL A 296 -19.58 -10.70 -2.05
C VAL A 296 -20.52 -10.34 -0.89
N LEU A 297 -21.74 -10.83 -0.97
CA LEU A 297 -22.68 -10.50 0.11
C LEU A 297 -22.25 -11.11 1.44
N TRP A 298 -21.72 -12.29 1.38
CA TRP A 298 -21.23 -12.92 2.61
C TRP A 298 -20.07 -12.12 3.20
N LEU A 299 -19.19 -11.63 2.34
CA LEU A 299 -18.02 -10.90 2.85
C LEU A 299 -18.45 -9.54 3.41
N GLN A 300 -19.48 -8.90 2.91
CA GLN A 300 -19.94 -7.58 3.38
C GLN A 300 -20.53 -7.67 4.79
N LYS A 301 -20.88 -8.86 5.22
CA LYS A 301 -21.44 -9.02 6.57
C LYS A 301 -20.35 -8.90 7.63
N LEU A 302 -19.10 -9.10 7.19
CA LEU A 302 -18.04 -9.11 8.19
C LEU A 302 -17.66 -7.66 8.54
N LYS A 303 -17.44 -7.33 9.83
CA LYS A 303 -17.25 -5.94 10.32
C LYS A 303 -15.77 -5.59 10.37
N ASP A 304 -14.89 -6.65 10.46
CA ASP A 304 -13.46 -6.41 10.67
C ASP A 304 -12.71 -6.52 9.31
N GLU A 305 -11.82 -5.48 9.00
CA GLU A 305 -11.12 -5.42 7.70
C GLU A 305 -10.12 -6.57 7.55
N ASP A 306 -9.42 -6.92 8.66
CA ASP A 306 -8.42 -8.01 8.56
C ASP A 306 -9.12 -9.36 8.37
N THR A 307 -10.25 -9.54 9.07
CA THR A 307 -10.98 -10.80 8.93
C THR A 307 -11.57 -10.90 7.51
N THR A 308 -12.01 -9.75 6.98
CA THR A 308 -12.58 -9.76 5.61
C THR A 308 -11.51 -10.13 4.60
N ARG A 309 -10.32 -9.57 4.81
CA ARG A 309 -9.23 -9.88 3.88
C ARG A 309 -8.89 -11.38 3.90
N SER A 310 -8.75 -11.93 5.11
CA SER A 310 -8.43 -13.35 5.23
C SER A 310 -9.54 -14.23 4.62
N TYR A 311 -10.82 -13.91 4.91
CA TYR A 311 -11.95 -14.72 4.39
C TYR A 311 -12.05 -14.58 2.87
N ARG A 312 -11.80 -13.36 2.35
CA ARG A 312 -11.84 -13.18 0.88
C ARG A 312 -10.78 -14.03 0.20
N LYS A 313 -9.62 -13.95 0.83
CA LYS A 313 -8.53 -14.74 0.28
C LYS A 313 -8.92 -16.22 0.15
N GLU A 314 -9.52 -16.79 1.26
CA GLU A 314 -9.84 -18.24 1.21
C GLU A 314 -11.02 -18.52 0.29
N ALA A 315 -11.97 -17.65 0.27
CA ALA A 315 -13.12 -17.85 -0.63
C ALA A 315 -12.66 -17.77 -2.09
N GLU A 316 -11.75 -16.84 -2.34
CA GLU A 316 -11.22 -16.66 -3.70
C GLU A 316 -10.46 -17.90 -4.16
N ARG A 317 -9.61 -18.40 -3.35
CA ARG A 317 -8.86 -19.62 -3.71
C ARG A 317 -9.79 -20.77 -4.06
N PHE A 318 -10.77 -20.93 -3.20
CA PHE A 318 -11.66 -22.07 -3.46
C PHE A 318 -12.51 -21.82 -4.71
N PHE A 319 -12.98 -20.57 -4.86
CA PHE A 319 -13.81 -20.24 -6.01
C PHE A 319 -13.04 -20.43 -7.32
N LEU A 320 -11.79 -19.98 -7.36
CA LEU A 320 -10.97 -20.18 -8.55
C LEU A 320 -10.70 -21.68 -8.80
N TRP A 321 -10.37 -22.39 -7.72
CA TRP A 321 -10.14 -23.83 -7.87
C TRP A 321 -11.36 -24.54 -8.43
N ALA A 322 -12.51 -24.21 -7.87
CA ALA A 322 -13.74 -24.92 -8.30
C ALA A 322 -14.02 -24.66 -9.79
N THR A 323 -13.84 -23.41 -10.22
CA THR A 323 -14.25 -23.05 -11.59
C THR A 323 -13.15 -23.42 -12.60
N ILE A 324 -11.89 -23.28 -12.23
CA ILE A 324 -10.80 -23.45 -13.23
C ILE A 324 -10.29 -24.88 -13.18
N GLU A 325 -10.14 -25.41 -11.96
CA GLU A 325 -9.62 -26.78 -11.86
C GLU A 325 -10.71 -27.82 -12.02
N ARG A 326 -11.93 -27.56 -11.52
CA ARG A 326 -12.98 -28.63 -11.55
C ARG A 326 -14.03 -28.30 -12.59
N ASP A 327 -13.93 -27.10 -13.18
CA ASP A 327 -14.94 -26.64 -14.14
C ASP A 327 -16.35 -26.81 -13.58
N LYS A 328 -16.52 -26.36 -12.34
CA LYS A 328 -17.83 -26.47 -11.66
C LYS A 328 -18.12 -25.16 -10.92
N PRO A 329 -19.44 -24.77 -11.03
CA PRO A 329 -19.79 -23.64 -10.17
C PRO A 329 -19.84 -24.05 -8.68
N LEU A 330 -19.71 -23.03 -7.82
CA LEU A 330 -19.73 -23.35 -6.37
C LEU A 330 -21.04 -24.04 -5.97
N SER A 331 -22.11 -23.59 -6.60
CA SER A 331 -23.42 -24.13 -6.23
C SER A 331 -23.59 -25.57 -6.71
N SER A 332 -22.60 -26.15 -7.34
CA SER A 332 -22.69 -27.57 -7.77
C SER A 332 -21.59 -28.41 -7.18
N ILE A 333 -20.89 -27.88 -6.24
CA ILE A 333 -19.81 -28.63 -5.61
C ILE A 333 -20.39 -29.75 -4.74
N THR A 334 -19.69 -30.93 -4.76
CA THR A 334 -20.17 -32.09 -3.98
C THR A 334 -19.18 -32.39 -2.86
N THR A 335 -19.56 -33.39 -2.07
CA THR A 335 -18.66 -33.79 -0.98
C THR A 335 -17.34 -34.35 -1.54
N ALA A 336 -17.42 -35.10 -2.64
CA ALA A 336 -16.21 -35.63 -3.28
C ALA A 336 -15.28 -34.47 -3.73
N ASP A 337 -15.87 -33.36 -4.18
CA ASP A 337 -15.04 -32.22 -4.60
C ASP A 337 -14.35 -31.57 -3.40
N CYS A 338 -15.08 -31.55 -2.31
CA CYS A 338 -14.47 -30.99 -1.11
C CYS A 338 -13.23 -31.79 -0.70
N LEU A 339 -13.33 -33.14 -0.74
CA LEU A 339 -12.15 -33.96 -0.39
C LEU A 339 -11.03 -33.75 -1.42
N ALA A 340 -11.44 -33.49 -2.65
CA ALA A 340 -10.43 -33.24 -3.68
C ALA A 340 -9.70 -31.91 -3.42
N TYR A 341 -10.45 -30.93 -2.97
CA TYR A 341 -9.78 -29.66 -2.68
C TYR A 341 -8.81 -29.83 -1.51
N GLN A 342 -9.19 -30.62 -0.48
CA GLN A 342 -8.25 -30.88 0.62
C GLN A 342 -6.97 -31.52 0.12
N LYS A 343 -7.15 -32.50 -0.75
CA LYS A 343 -5.96 -33.14 -1.32
C LYS A 343 -5.14 -32.13 -2.14
N PHE A 344 -5.87 -31.30 -2.88
CA PHE A 344 -5.18 -30.26 -3.68
C PHE A 344 -4.31 -29.38 -2.78
N LEU A 345 -4.82 -28.90 -1.65
CA LEU A 345 -4.03 -28.03 -0.77
C LEU A 345 -2.85 -28.79 -0.18
N ASN A 346 -3.08 -30.09 0.14
CA ASN A 346 -2.00 -30.87 0.76
C ASN A 346 -0.87 -31.14 -0.22
N ASP A 347 -1.17 -31.28 -1.51
CA ASP A 347 -0.15 -31.73 -2.46
C ASP A 347 0.54 -30.51 -3.09
N LEU A 348 -0.16 -29.37 -3.10
CA LEU A 348 0.35 -28.19 -3.82
C LEU A 348 1.72 -27.79 -3.25
N GLY A 349 2.78 -27.85 -4.19
CA GLY A 349 4.12 -27.39 -3.76
C GLY A 349 4.88 -28.48 -3.02
N ARG A 350 4.24 -29.72 -2.80
CA ARG A 350 4.92 -30.78 -2.01
C ARG A 350 5.24 -31.99 -2.87
N VAL A 351 4.50 -32.13 -3.91
CA VAL A 351 4.70 -33.37 -4.68
C VAL A 351 5.40 -33.01 -5.99
N SER A 352 5.92 -34.07 -6.65
CA SER A 352 6.63 -33.85 -7.93
C SER A 352 5.67 -33.39 -9.04
N ASP A 353 6.19 -32.64 -10.06
CA ASP A 353 5.35 -32.13 -11.19
C ASP A 353 4.71 -33.31 -11.96
N ASP A 354 5.44 -34.47 -12.00
CA ASP A 354 4.87 -35.63 -12.72
C ASP A 354 3.62 -36.16 -12.02
N TYR A 355 3.78 -36.38 -10.72
CA TYR A 355 2.60 -36.85 -9.97
C TYR A 355 1.46 -35.81 -10.05
N TRP A 356 1.78 -34.52 -9.96
CA TRP A 356 0.75 -33.47 -9.95
C TRP A 356 -0.02 -33.47 -11.28
N ASN A 357 0.72 -33.54 -12.41
CA ASN A 357 0.06 -33.40 -13.72
C ASN A 357 -0.80 -34.62 -14.02
N GLN A 358 -0.54 -35.73 -13.25
CA GLN A 358 -1.43 -36.90 -13.41
C GLN A 358 -2.70 -36.77 -12.59
N THR A 359 -2.60 -35.96 -11.53
CA THR A 359 -3.73 -35.91 -10.60
C THR A 359 -4.57 -34.64 -10.86
N PHE A 360 -3.92 -33.48 -11.25
CA PHE A 360 -4.67 -32.22 -11.36
C PHE A 360 -4.51 -31.67 -12.78
N ARG A 361 -5.49 -30.84 -13.17
CA ARG A 361 -5.62 -30.39 -14.57
C ARG A 361 -4.66 -29.23 -14.81
N ILE A 362 -4.56 -28.34 -13.82
CA ILE A 362 -3.76 -27.14 -14.03
C ILE A 362 -2.39 -27.35 -13.36
N SER A 363 -1.38 -26.89 -14.10
CA SER A 363 -0.02 -27.09 -13.58
C SER A 363 0.16 -26.39 -12.21
N GLN A 364 1.07 -26.96 -11.41
CA GLN A 364 1.26 -26.39 -10.05
C GLN A 364 1.82 -24.96 -10.15
N ASP A 365 2.68 -24.64 -11.15
CA ASP A 365 3.33 -23.32 -11.27
C ASP A 365 2.33 -22.23 -11.59
N SER A 366 1.20 -22.66 -12.14
CA SER A 366 0.18 -21.65 -12.48
C SER A 366 -0.53 -21.12 -11.23
N TRP A 367 -0.48 -21.89 -10.11
CA TRP A 367 -1.22 -21.51 -8.90
C TRP A 367 -0.28 -20.78 -7.94
N MET A 368 1.06 -20.76 -8.30
CA MET A 368 1.98 -20.28 -7.26
C MET A 368 2.86 -19.18 -7.82
N SER A 369 3.15 -18.23 -6.85
CA SER A 369 4.12 -17.22 -7.21
C SER A 369 5.31 -17.26 -6.26
N ASP A 370 6.44 -16.71 -6.75
CA ASP A 370 7.65 -16.79 -5.92
C ASP A 370 7.60 -15.80 -4.75
N LYS A 371 6.83 -14.77 -4.88
CA LYS A 371 6.63 -13.86 -3.76
C LYS A 371 5.24 -13.26 -3.85
N LYS A 372 5.04 -12.41 -2.88
CA LYS A 372 3.71 -11.80 -2.86
C LYS A 372 3.67 -10.63 -3.85
N TYR A 373 2.67 -10.76 -4.72
CA TYR A 373 2.51 -9.66 -5.69
C TYR A 373 1.24 -8.88 -5.37
N GLU A 374 1.35 -7.59 -5.80
CA GLU A 374 0.10 -6.81 -5.70
C GLU A 374 -1.03 -7.45 -6.50
N ARG A 375 -2.24 -7.27 -6.06
CA ARG A 375 -3.39 -7.97 -6.63
C ARG A 375 -3.63 -7.54 -8.08
N ASP A 376 -3.08 -6.41 -8.43
CA ASP A 376 -3.13 -6.10 -9.59
C ASP A 376 -2.06 -6.38 -10.73
N SER A 377 -1.25 -7.15 -10.17
CA SER A 377 -0.11 -7.61 -10.94
C SER A 377 -0.45 -8.84 -11.79
N THR A 378 0.15 -8.97 -13.01
CA THR A 378 -0.08 -10.16 -13.88
C THR A 378 0.64 -11.38 -13.31
N TYR A 379 1.58 -11.12 -12.41
CA TYR A 379 2.33 -12.24 -11.80
C TYR A 379 1.62 -12.75 -10.54
N TRP A 380 0.45 -12.16 -10.25
CA TRP A 380 -0.24 -12.59 -9.02
C TRP A 380 -0.71 -14.04 -9.16
N ARG A 381 -0.41 -14.78 -8.13
CA ARG A 381 -1.00 -16.11 -8.01
C ARG A 381 -1.55 -16.31 -6.60
N PRO A 382 -2.57 -17.23 -6.47
CA PRO A 382 -3.27 -17.35 -5.17
C PRO A 382 -2.41 -18.00 -4.10
N PHE A 383 -1.28 -18.69 -4.56
CA PHE A 383 -0.46 -19.36 -3.52
C PHE A 383 1.00 -18.98 -3.73
N LEU A 384 1.78 -19.06 -2.65
CA LEU A 384 3.22 -18.80 -2.74
C LEU A 384 3.97 -20.12 -2.98
N SER A 385 5.04 -19.98 -3.82
CA SER A 385 5.82 -21.17 -4.18
C SER A 385 6.82 -21.48 -3.04
N PRO A 386 6.94 -22.83 -2.74
CA PRO A 386 7.95 -23.20 -1.74
C PRO A 386 9.36 -23.20 -2.30
N PHE A 387 9.44 -22.76 -3.57
CA PHE A 387 10.76 -22.83 -4.19
C PHE A 387 11.23 -21.41 -4.52
N SER A 388 12.53 -21.12 -4.29
CA SER A 388 13.13 -19.90 -4.84
C SER A 388 14.04 -20.24 -6.04
N ILE A 389 13.92 -19.29 -7.02
CA ILE A 389 14.77 -19.54 -8.20
C ILE A 389 15.90 -18.50 -8.20
N ASP A 390 17.19 -18.98 -8.14
CA ASP A 390 18.29 -17.99 -8.17
C ASP A 390 18.57 -17.50 -9.60
N ALA A 391 19.46 -16.43 -9.73
CA ALA A 391 19.80 -15.72 -11.00
C ALA A 391 20.25 -16.72 -12.08
N GLU A 392 20.61 -17.93 -11.66
CA GLU A 392 21.12 -18.94 -12.60
C GLU A 392 20.04 -19.98 -12.91
N GLY A 393 18.77 -19.75 -12.32
CA GLY A 393 17.63 -20.62 -12.66
C GLY A 393 17.58 -21.89 -11.82
N VAL A 394 18.42 -21.96 -10.78
CA VAL A 394 18.39 -23.15 -9.92
C VAL A 394 17.28 -23.03 -8.87
N LYS A 395 16.41 -24.09 -8.77
CA LYS A 395 15.27 -24.13 -7.84
C LYS A 395 15.71 -24.67 -6.48
N THR A 396 15.64 -23.79 -5.50
CA THR A 396 15.92 -24.27 -4.13
C THR A 396 14.65 -24.22 -3.28
N ARG A 397 14.52 -25.32 -2.51
CA ARG A 397 13.32 -25.44 -1.67
C ARG A 397 13.46 -24.51 -0.43
N LYS A 398 12.45 -23.64 -0.27
CA LYS A 398 12.39 -22.83 0.98
C LYS A 398 11.68 -23.59 2.09
N ARG A 399 12.42 -23.71 3.20
CA ARG A 399 11.82 -24.36 4.39
C ARG A 399 10.58 -23.56 4.87
N HIS A 400 9.24 -24.17 4.77
CA HIS A 400 8.04 -23.60 5.45
C HIS A 400 7.26 -22.66 4.51
N GLN A 401 7.33 -22.87 3.17
CA GLN A 401 6.57 -21.92 2.32
C GLN A 401 5.40 -22.64 1.65
N ALA A 402 5.42 -24.07 1.77
CA ALA A 402 4.12 -24.66 1.36
C ALA A 402 3.05 -24.40 2.43
N LEU A 403 1.80 -24.34 1.94
CA LEU A 403 0.73 -24.06 2.91
C LEU A 403 0.74 -25.08 4.05
N GLN A 404 0.86 -24.56 5.25
CA GLN A 404 1.00 -25.43 6.44
C GLN A 404 -0.35 -26.04 6.83
N PRO A 405 -0.29 -27.21 7.53
CA PRO A 405 -1.54 -27.92 7.92
C PRO A 405 -2.50 -27.01 8.70
N ALA A 406 -1.92 -26.15 9.60
CA ALA A 406 -2.80 -25.25 10.37
C ALA A 406 -3.51 -24.24 9.43
N SER A 407 -2.74 -23.71 8.45
CA SER A 407 -3.32 -22.77 7.48
C SER A 407 -4.36 -23.46 6.59
N GLN A 408 -4.05 -24.74 6.24
CA GLN A 408 -5.05 -25.50 5.44
C GLN A 408 -6.36 -25.68 6.21
N LYS A 409 -6.27 -25.99 7.46
CA LYS A 409 -7.47 -26.18 8.27
C LYS A 409 -8.27 -24.87 8.35
N GLN A 410 -7.49 -23.80 8.70
CA GLN A 410 -8.20 -22.53 8.78
C GLN A 410 -8.93 -22.22 7.47
N ALA A 411 -8.25 -22.45 6.34
CA ALA A 411 -8.91 -22.24 5.05
C ALA A 411 -10.21 -23.05 4.95
N LEU A 412 -10.18 -24.30 5.38
CA LEU A 412 -11.37 -25.18 5.25
C LEU A 412 -12.49 -24.74 6.20
N VAL A 413 -12.10 -24.25 7.40
CA VAL A 413 -13.12 -23.79 8.36
C VAL A 413 -13.82 -22.56 7.79
N ILE A 414 -13.03 -21.69 7.18
CA ILE A 414 -13.63 -20.46 6.62
C ILE A 414 -14.56 -20.82 5.47
N ILE A 415 -14.10 -21.73 4.63
CA ILE A 415 -14.93 -22.11 3.47
C ILE A 415 -16.21 -22.81 3.95
N ARG A 416 -16.07 -23.68 4.97
CA ARG A 416 -17.26 -24.35 5.51
C ARG A 416 -18.23 -23.32 6.08
N GLY A 417 -17.74 -22.30 6.82
CA GLY A 417 -18.59 -21.23 7.33
C GLY A 417 -19.29 -20.47 6.21
N MET A 418 -18.53 -20.19 5.12
CA MET A 418 -19.16 -19.51 3.97
C MET A 418 -20.35 -20.31 3.44
N PHE A 419 -20.25 -21.67 3.28
CA PHE A 419 -21.34 -22.49 2.73
C PHE A 419 -22.49 -22.61 3.75
N ARG A 420 -22.10 -22.57 5.06
CA ARG A 420 -23.17 -22.57 6.08
C ARG A 420 -24.04 -21.32 5.95
N TRP A 421 -23.38 -20.22 5.72
CA TRP A 421 -24.15 -18.98 5.54
C TRP A 421 -25.04 -19.07 4.29
N MET A 422 -24.46 -19.57 3.20
CA MET A 422 -25.23 -19.64 1.94
C MET A 422 -26.45 -20.56 2.10
N VAL A 423 -26.37 -21.57 2.93
CA VAL A 423 -27.53 -22.43 3.20
C VAL A 423 -28.51 -21.70 4.09
N LYS A 424 -27.94 -21.07 5.10
CA LYS A 424 -28.81 -20.35 6.04
C LYS A 424 -29.65 -19.30 5.30
N THR A 425 -29.08 -18.65 4.27
CA THR A 425 -29.82 -17.59 3.56
C THR A 425 -30.65 -18.17 2.44
N GLY A 426 -30.53 -19.45 2.25
CA GLY A 426 -31.42 -20.11 1.30
C GLY A 426 -30.76 -20.13 -0.10
N TYR A 427 -29.51 -19.51 -0.27
CA TYR A 427 -28.83 -19.56 -1.57
C TYR A 427 -28.52 -21.03 -1.98
N LEU A 428 -28.08 -21.92 -1.03
CA LEU A 428 -27.86 -23.35 -1.30
C LEU A 428 -28.85 -24.22 -0.50
N HIS A 429 -29.12 -25.53 -0.93
CA HIS A 429 -29.98 -26.49 -0.19
C HIS A 429 -29.21 -27.16 0.93
N THR A 430 -28.01 -27.59 0.55
CA THR A 430 -27.21 -28.32 1.56
C THR A 430 -25.77 -27.80 1.53
N ASN A 431 -25.12 -28.01 2.69
CA ASN A 431 -23.69 -27.68 2.78
C ASN A 431 -22.83 -28.91 2.43
N PRO A 432 -22.03 -28.89 1.29
CA PRO A 432 -21.23 -30.06 0.89
C PRO A 432 -20.06 -30.32 1.83
N TRP A 433 -19.79 -29.42 2.72
CA TRP A 433 -18.63 -29.57 3.62
C TRP A 433 -19.05 -30.23 4.94
N ASP A 434 -20.38 -30.51 5.15
CA ASP A 434 -20.84 -31.12 6.42
C ASP A 434 -20.31 -32.55 6.56
N SER A 435 -20.05 -33.19 5.46
CA SER A 435 -19.63 -34.60 5.55
C SER A 435 -18.14 -34.74 5.24
N ALA A 436 -17.52 -33.61 4.82
CA ALA A 436 -16.09 -33.69 4.53
C ALA A 436 -15.28 -33.54 5.83
N SER A 437 -14.58 -34.64 6.24
CA SER A 437 -13.78 -34.59 7.49
C SER A 437 -12.66 -33.53 7.35
N ILE A 438 -12.67 -32.59 8.24
CA ILE A 438 -11.54 -31.64 8.31
C ILE A 438 -10.48 -32.24 9.23
N PRO A 439 -9.31 -32.54 8.64
CA PRO A 439 -8.26 -33.16 9.49
C PRO A 439 -8.16 -32.46 10.86
N ALA A 440 -8.28 -33.32 11.96
CA ALA A 440 -8.16 -32.84 13.36
C ALA A 440 -6.76 -32.22 13.58
N ASP A 441 -6.77 -31.02 14.13
CA ASP A 441 -5.54 -30.34 14.58
C ASP A 441 -5.02 -30.99 15.87
N ARG A 442 -3.98 -31.75 15.75
CA ARG A 442 -3.34 -31.98 17.08
C ARG A 442 -2.50 -30.75 17.46
N ASN A 443 -2.97 -29.50 17.17
CA ASN A 443 -2.09 -28.32 17.37
C ASN A 443 -1.71 -28.22 18.85
N LYS A 444 -0.59 -28.78 19.22
CA LYS A 444 0.08 -28.43 20.50
C LYS A 444 0.72 -27.04 20.38
N ILE A 445 0.11 -25.92 20.89
CA ILE A 445 0.92 -24.70 21.06
C ILE A 445 2.41 -25.11 21.10
N ASP A 446 3.09 -24.75 19.98
CA ASP A 446 4.53 -25.06 19.97
C ASP A 446 5.23 -24.36 21.15
N VAL A 447 5.20 -24.97 22.31
CA VAL A 447 5.86 -24.39 23.50
C VAL A 447 7.32 -24.08 23.16
N SER A 448 7.83 -24.63 22.01
CA SER A 448 9.21 -24.34 21.60
C SER A 448 9.37 -22.87 21.18
N ARG A 449 8.22 -22.17 20.97
CA ARG A 449 8.30 -20.74 20.62
C ARG A 449 8.24 -19.86 21.88
N SER A 450 8.96 -20.29 22.98
CA SER A 450 9.16 -19.53 24.22
C SER A 450 10.63 -19.54 24.62
N PHE A 451 10.97 -18.61 25.49
CA PHE A 451 12.38 -18.56 25.91
C PHE A 451 12.52 -19.23 27.28
N THR A 452 13.66 -19.99 27.41
CA THR A 452 13.94 -20.51 28.76
C THR A 452 14.25 -19.35 29.73
N LYS A 453 14.34 -19.65 31.04
CA LYS A 453 14.66 -18.59 32.05
C LYS A 453 16.05 -18.00 31.80
N GLU A 454 16.96 -18.85 31.36
CA GLU A 454 18.34 -18.36 31.10
C GLU A 454 18.37 -17.43 29.87
N GLN A 455 17.64 -17.87 28.82
CA GLN A 455 17.58 -17.04 27.61
C GLN A 455 16.90 -15.70 27.89
N TRP A 456 15.84 -15.77 28.68
CA TRP A 456 15.16 -14.51 28.99
C TRP A 456 16.05 -13.59 29.82
N LYS A 457 16.80 -14.17 30.76
CA LYS A 457 17.72 -13.33 31.53
C LYS A 457 18.65 -12.52 30.61
N ILE A 458 19.08 -13.08 29.58
CA ILE A 458 19.95 -12.38 28.64
C ILE A 458 19.17 -11.26 27.95
N ILE A 459 17.99 -11.64 27.46
CA ILE A 459 17.16 -10.62 26.81
C ILE A 459 16.93 -9.45 27.75
N ARG A 460 16.62 -9.80 28.98
CA ARG A 460 16.34 -8.75 29.96
C ARG A 460 17.60 -7.91 30.19
N ASP A 461 18.74 -8.55 30.38
CA ASP A 461 19.97 -7.80 30.65
C ASP A 461 20.34 -6.90 29.48
N GLU A 462 20.13 -7.43 28.33
CA GLU A 462 20.41 -6.59 27.16
C GLU A 462 19.47 -5.39 27.08
N ALA A 463 18.23 -5.64 27.29
CA ALA A 463 17.29 -4.52 27.29
C ALA A 463 17.68 -3.47 28.35
N LEU A 464 18.16 -3.93 29.50
CA LEU A 464 18.49 -2.98 30.58
C LEU A 464 19.80 -2.26 30.27
N SER A 465 20.59 -2.80 29.32
CA SER A 465 21.90 -2.18 29.02
C SER A 465 21.78 -1.22 27.85
N LEU A 466 20.53 -1.01 27.32
CA LEU A 466 20.38 -0.10 26.18
C LEU A 466 20.77 1.33 26.60
N PRO A 467 21.35 2.08 25.62
CA PRO A 467 21.78 3.45 25.93
C PRO A 467 20.61 4.31 26.44
N PRO A 468 20.92 5.23 27.37
CA PRO A 468 19.86 6.11 27.93
C PRO A 468 19.40 7.14 26.89
N SER A 469 18.77 6.66 25.84
CA SER A 469 18.14 7.49 24.83
C SER A 469 16.64 7.22 24.80
N PRO A 470 15.88 8.24 24.27
CA PRO A 470 14.44 8.00 24.17
C PRO A 470 14.11 6.69 23.44
N ALA A 471 14.87 6.40 22.39
CA ALA A 471 14.63 5.13 21.67
C ALA A 471 14.95 3.93 22.55
N GLY A 472 16.10 4.01 23.24
CA GLY A 472 16.48 2.91 24.15
C GLY A 472 15.45 2.71 25.28
N ALA A 473 15.02 3.82 25.91
CA ALA A 473 14.01 3.77 26.98
C ALA A 473 12.69 3.16 26.47
N ARG A 474 12.30 3.52 25.19
CA ARG A 474 11.05 2.98 24.62
C ARG A 474 11.16 1.46 24.42
N LEU A 475 12.25 1.05 23.78
CA LEU A 475 12.41 -0.39 23.51
C LEU A 475 12.48 -1.17 24.84
N ARG A 476 13.23 -0.63 25.79
CA ARG A 476 13.30 -1.31 27.10
C ARG A 476 11.90 -1.46 27.72
N PHE A 477 11.14 -0.37 27.72
CA PHE A 477 9.77 -0.41 28.25
C PHE A 477 8.91 -1.45 27.51
N ILE A 478 9.01 -1.48 26.16
CA ILE A 478 8.19 -2.39 25.34
C ILE A 478 8.52 -3.84 25.70
N VAL A 479 9.84 -4.14 25.87
CA VAL A 479 10.25 -5.53 26.14
C VAL A 479 9.76 -5.95 27.52
N MET A 480 9.95 -5.07 28.53
CA MET A 480 9.58 -5.45 29.91
C MET A 480 8.06 -5.48 30.09
N PHE A 481 7.45 -4.46 29.53
CA PHE A 481 5.99 -4.36 29.69
C PHE A 481 5.28 -5.51 28.99
N SER A 482 5.69 -5.85 27.79
CA SER A 482 5.06 -6.97 27.05
C SER A 482 5.25 -8.30 27.79
N TYR A 483 6.42 -8.54 28.39
CA TYR A 483 6.73 -9.81 29.08
C TYR A 483 5.91 -9.96 30.36
N LEU A 484 5.70 -8.89 31.11
CA LEU A 484 5.12 -9.02 32.47
C LEU A 484 3.60 -8.85 32.40
N THR A 485 3.11 -8.39 31.22
CA THR A 485 1.64 -8.22 31.18
C THR A 485 1.01 -9.24 30.24
N GLY A 486 1.81 -9.79 29.37
CA GLY A 486 1.28 -10.77 28.43
C GLY A 486 0.34 -10.15 27.43
N LEU A 487 0.46 -8.90 27.09
CA LEU A 487 -0.46 -8.23 26.17
C LEU A 487 -0.15 -8.64 24.72
N ARG A 488 -1.27 -8.69 23.90
CA ARG A 488 -1.01 -8.85 22.46
C ARG A 488 -0.40 -7.55 21.91
N LEU A 489 0.35 -7.78 20.82
CA LEU A 489 1.03 -6.62 20.24
C LEU A 489 0.04 -5.52 19.87
N HIS A 490 -1.08 -5.90 19.24
CA HIS A 490 -2.08 -4.87 18.87
C HIS A 490 -2.60 -4.15 20.11
N GLU A 491 -2.79 -4.89 21.19
CA GLU A 491 -3.28 -4.25 22.43
C GLU A 491 -2.25 -3.26 22.99
N LEU A 492 -0.99 -3.65 22.92
CA LEU A 492 0.05 -2.74 23.42
C LEU A 492 0.11 -1.48 22.54
N ALA A 493 0.00 -1.68 21.23
CA ALA A 493 0.11 -0.55 20.31
C ALA A 493 -1.01 0.45 20.52
N ARG A 494 -2.15 0.03 21.06
CA ARG A 494 -3.29 0.97 21.19
C ARG A 494 -3.45 1.40 22.64
N ALA A 495 -2.56 0.96 23.50
CA ALA A 495 -2.75 1.20 24.93
C ALA A 495 -2.45 2.69 25.24
N LYS A 496 -3.27 3.20 26.18
CA LYS A 496 -3.10 4.60 26.62
C LYS A 496 -2.71 4.67 28.09
N VAL A 497 -2.15 5.88 28.39
CA VAL A 497 -1.76 6.05 29.81
C VAL A 497 -3.00 5.96 30.69
N SER A 498 -4.15 6.43 30.18
CA SER A 498 -5.40 6.40 30.97
C SER A 498 -5.88 4.98 31.22
N ASP A 499 -5.31 4.04 30.52
CA ASP A 499 -5.71 2.65 30.77
C ASP A 499 -5.08 2.10 32.04
N ILE A 500 -4.12 2.82 32.62
CA ILE A 500 -3.49 2.38 33.88
C ILE A 500 -4.17 3.09 35.05
N LEU A 501 -4.64 2.26 35.95
CA LEU A 501 -5.42 2.82 37.05
C LEU A 501 -4.84 2.33 38.38
N GLU A 502 -4.83 3.31 39.26
CA GLU A 502 -4.42 2.95 40.62
C GLU A 502 -5.66 2.70 41.50
N GLU A 503 -5.72 1.52 42.16
CA GLU A 503 -6.86 1.20 43.04
C GLU A 503 -6.38 0.77 44.42
N THR A 504 -7.31 0.89 45.37
CA THR A 504 -7.01 0.42 46.72
C THR A 504 -7.87 -0.82 47.03
N SER A 505 -7.09 -1.88 47.36
CA SER A 505 -7.79 -3.15 47.68
C SER A 505 -8.77 -2.96 48.83
N ILE A 506 -9.97 -3.66 48.56
CA ILE A 506 -11.00 -3.58 49.61
C ILE A 506 -10.56 -4.38 50.83
N THR A 507 -9.69 -5.37 50.52
CA THR A 507 -9.20 -6.27 51.60
C THR A 507 -7.77 -5.88 51.97
N GLY A 508 -7.57 -5.04 53.02
CA GLY A 508 -6.18 -4.87 53.48
C GLY A 508 -5.63 -3.48 53.08
N GLY A 509 -6.47 -2.67 52.30
CA GLY A 509 -6.16 -1.25 52.03
C GLY A 509 -4.88 -1.10 51.18
N ARG A 510 -4.43 -2.23 50.60
CA ARG A 510 -3.18 -2.14 49.83
C ARG A 510 -3.46 -1.51 48.44
N ARG A 511 -2.55 -0.54 48.10
CA ARG A 511 -2.68 0.11 46.78
C ARG A 511 -2.05 -0.78 45.68
N TYR A 512 -2.79 -0.86 44.55
CA TYR A 512 -2.25 -1.65 43.44
C TYR A 512 -2.65 -1.00 42.11
N PHE A 513 -1.84 -1.36 41.05
CA PHE A 513 -2.14 -0.79 39.73
C PHE A 513 -2.75 -1.86 38.83
N LYS A 514 -3.69 -1.39 38.03
CA LYS A 514 -4.27 -2.30 37.03
C LYS A 514 -4.40 -1.58 35.69
N MET A 515 -4.44 -2.47 34.64
CA MET A 515 -4.70 -1.92 33.30
C MET A 515 -5.96 -2.51 32.69
N ASN A 516 -6.74 -1.54 32.12
CA ASN A 516 -7.90 -2.04 31.36
C ASN A 516 -7.53 -2.26 29.90
N VAL A 517 -7.87 -3.48 29.45
CA VAL A 517 -7.48 -3.85 28.06
C VAL A 517 -8.73 -4.27 27.32
N LEU A 518 -8.89 -3.64 26.18
CA LEU A 518 -10.01 -4.07 25.33
C LEU A 518 -9.52 -5.14 24.34
N GLY A 519 -9.91 -6.38 24.61
CA GLY A 519 -9.47 -7.51 23.78
C GLY A 519 -10.36 -7.77 22.58
N LYS A 520 -10.06 -8.94 21.87
CA LYS A 520 -10.86 -9.36 20.70
C LYS A 520 -12.36 -9.46 21.04
N GLY A 521 -13.21 -8.72 20.20
CA GLY A 521 -14.68 -8.76 20.43
C GLY A 521 -15.13 -7.64 21.38
N LYS A 522 -14.18 -6.72 21.68
CA LYS A 522 -14.44 -5.58 22.57
C LYS A 522 -14.72 -6.02 24.00
N LYS A 523 -14.18 -7.16 24.36
CA LYS A 523 -14.35 -7.62 25.75
C LYS A 523 -13.27 -6.98 26.63
N LEU A 524 -13.76 -6.43 27.73
CA LEU A 524 -12.85 -5.71 28.64
C LEU A 524 -12.26 -6.66 29.67
N ARG A 525 -10.86 -6.55 29.73
CA ARG A 525 -10.24 -7.33 30.82
C ARG A 525 -9.24 -6.47 31.59
N GLU A 526 -9.13 -6.93 32.90
CA GLU A 526 -8.22 -6.15 33.76
C GLU A 526 -6.95 -6.95 34.03
N ILE A 527 -5.84 -6.16 33.85
CA ILE A 527 -4.56 -6.84 34.05
C ILE A 527 -3.83 -6.12 35.20
N PRO A 528 -3.48 -6.92 36.23
CA PRO A 528 -2.67 -6.29 37.28
C PRO A 528 -1.28 -5.87 36.74
N VAL A 529 -0.91 -4.63 37.14
CA VAL A 529 0.39 -4.12 36.67
C VAL A 529 1.30 -3.98 37.90
N PRO A 530 2.36 -4.82 37.91
CA PRO A 530 3.26 -4.76 39.07
C PRO A 530 3.96 -3.40 39.21
N GLN A 531 4.37 -3.11 40.47
CA GLN A 531 4.98 -1.80 40.76
C GLN A 531 6.27 -1.59 39.95
N VAL A 532 6.99 -2.68 39.73
CA VAL A 532 8.24 -2.59 38.97
C VAL A 532 7.96 -2.05 37.55
N LEU A 533 6.80 -2.37 36.96
CA LEU A 533 6.48 -1.86 35.61
C LEU A 533 6.05 -0.39 35.65
N ILE A 534 5.40 -0.08 36.79
CA ILE A 534 5.03 1.33 36.93
C ILE A 534 6.28 2.19 37.04
N ASP A 535 7.27 1.69 37.77
CA ASP A 535 8.52 2.45 37.88
C ASP A 535 9.17 2.60 36.52
N GLU A 536 9.12 1.50 35.77
CA GLU A 536 9.69 1.56 34.43
C GLU A 536 8.91 2.51 33.52
N LEU A 537 7.58 2.47 33.65
CA LEU A 537 6.76 3.39 32.85
C LEU A 537 7.10 4.84 33.19
N GLU A 538 7.28 5.14 34.46
CA GLU A 538 7.60 6.53 34.86
C GLU A 538 8.96 6.94 34.30
N ARG A 539 9.92 6.00 34.35
CA ARG A 539 11.20 6.30 33.72
C ARG A 539 11.07 6.59 32.24
N TYR A 540 10.29 5.77 31.61
CA TYR A 540 10.06 5.95 30.20
C TYR A 540 9.34 7.28 29.91
N LEU A 541 8.36 7.65 30.70
CA LEU A 541 7.63 8.90 30.47
C LEU A 541 8.56 10.11 30.66
N ARG A 542 9.50 10.01 31.60
CA ARG A 542 10.45 11.13 31.79
C ARG A 542 11.32 11.30 30.55
N SER A 543 11.64 10.17 29.88
CA SER A 543 12.41 10.30 28.63
C SER A 543 11.60 11.00 27.54
N ARG A 544 10.26 11.12 27.82
CA ARG A 544 9.36 11.81 26.87
C ARG A 544 9.04 13.22 27.36
N SER A 545 9.80 13.61 28.37
CA SER A 545 9.57 14.92 29.00
C SER A 545 8.22 14.99 29.70
N ILE A 546 7.71 13.87 30.12
CA ILE A 546 6.52 13.80 30.99
C ILE A 546 6.99 13.43 32.40
N GLU A 547 6.62 14.32 33.38
CA GLU A 547 7.22 14.26 34.73
C GLU A 547 6.79 13.00 35.47
N SER A 548 5.53 12.61 35.28
CA SER A 548 5.05 11.43 36.02
C SER A 548 3.80 10.87 35.34
N LEU A 549 3.44 9.66 35.82
CA LEU A 549 2.21 9.04 35.29
C LEU A 549 1.00 9.93 35.55
N LYS A 550 0.98 10.61 36.67
CA LYS A 550 -0.16 11.48 37.00
C LYS A 550 -0.17 12.74 36.15
N ALA A 551 1.01 13.12 35.70
CA ALA A 551 1.09 14.35 34.91
C ALA A 551 0.86 14.06 33.43
N ALA A 552 0.75 12.77 33.09
CA ALA A 552 0.63 12.42 31.67
C ALA A 552 -0.79 12.71 31.15
N PRO A 553 -0.87 13.26 29.89
CA PRO A 553 -2.20 13.44 29.31
C PRO A 553 -2.98 12.11 29.24
N VAL A 554 -4.30 12.27 29.43
CA VAL A 554 -5.14 11.05 29.57
C VAL A 554 -5.12 10.26 28.26
N ASP A 555 -4.96 10.96 27.13
CA ASP A 555 -5.06 10.24 25.84
C ASP A 555 -3.67 9.95 25.29
N ALA A 556 -2.67 10.17 26.14
CA ALA A 556 -1.33 9.92 25.65
C ALA A 556 -1.11 8.41 25.42
N PRO A 557 -0.53 8.07 24.22
CA PRO A 557 -0.24 6.67 23.97
C PRO A 557 0.80 6.12 24.96
N LEU A 558 0.54 4.87 25.32
CA LEU A 558 1.50 4.27 26.26
C LEU A 558 2.85 4.10 25.56
N VAL A 559 2.84 3.71 24.25
CA VAL A 559 4.08 3.66 23.47
C VAL A 559 4.00 4.71 22.34
N GLU A 560 4.95 5.69 22.40
CA GLU A 560 4.83 6.85 21.47
C GLU A 560 5.84 6.70 20.31
N ARG A 561 5.51 7.28 19.14
CA ARG A 561 6.46 7.38 18.02
C ARG A 561 7.49 8.50 18.32
N ILE A 562 8.84 8.18 18.14
CA ILE A 562 9.86 9.20 18.42
C ILE A 562 9.97 10.12 17.18
N ARG A 563 9.43 11.40 17.19
CA ARG A 563 9.44 12.32 16.02
C ARG A 563 10.88 12.74 15.71
N GLY A 564 11.41 12.46 14.53
CA GLY A 564 12.64 13.07 13.98
C GLY A 564 12.56 14.63 13.97
N THR A 565 13.39 15.54 14.65
CA THR A 565 13.78 16.99 14.58
C THR A 565 13.12 17.68 13.39
N SER A 566 12.00 17.29 12.75
CA SER A 566 11.49 18.18 11.69
C SER A 566 10.22 18.89 12.20
N ASN A 567 10.33 20.16 12.68
CA ASN A 567 9.50 21.34 12.98
C ASN A 567 7.98 21.03 12.79
N PRO A 568 7.28 20.61 13.72
CA PRO A 568 5.87 20.23 13.92
C PRO A 568 4.92 21.33 13.40
N GLU A 569 5.40 22.57 13.21
CA GLU A 569 4.57 23.71 12.75
C GLU A 569 4.54 23.80 11.22
N ALA A 570 5.54 23.19 10.59
CA ALA A 570 5.66 23.19 9.12
C ALA A 570 4.89 22.01 8.50
N LYS A 571 4.62 20.94 9.28
CA LYS A 571 3.85 19.78 8.78
C LYS A 571 2.34 19.97 9.07
N LYS A 572 2.06 20.76 10.18
CA LYS A 572 0.66 21.12 10.52
C LYS A 572 0.11 22.17 9.52
N LEU A 573 1.01 22.97 8.98
CA LEU A 573 0.61 24.01 8.01
C LEU A 573 0.53 23.42 6.59
N LYS A 574 1.23 22.35 6.32
CA LYS A 574 1.21 21.65 5.02
C LYS A 574 0.03 20.69 4.92
N ALA A 575 -0.37 20.11 6.02
CA ALA A 575 -1.51 19.17 6.08
C ALA A 575 -2.84 19.94 6.13
N GLN A 576 -2.82 21.22 6.60
CA GLN A 576 -4.00 22.12 6.63
C GLN A 576 -4.22 22.80 5.28
N LEU A 577 -3.17 22.80 4.53
CA LEU A 577 -3.26 23.47 3.22
C LEU A 577 -3.55 22.44 2.12
N GLU A 578 -3.35 21.12 2.34
CA GLU A 578 -3.44 20.09 1.28
C GLU A 578 -4.75 19.30 1.41
N HIS A 579 -5.58 19.41 2.58
CA HIS A 579 -6.88 18.69 2.61
C HIS A 579 -7.76 19.31 3.71
N PRO A 580 -8.48 20.41 3.47
CA PRO A 580 -9.26 21.21 4.44
C PRO A 580 -10.56 20.48 4.83
N ASP A 581 -10.94 19.29 4.15
CA ASP A 581 -12.26 18.65 4.41
C ASP A 581 -12.09 17.29 5.10
N ARG A 582 -10.89 16.86 5.35
CA ARG A 582 -10.61 15.54 5.93
C ARG A 582 -10.41 15.67 7.44
N TYR A 583 -10.69 16.92 8.05
CA TYR A 583 -10.41 17.10 9.49
C TYR A 583 -11.73 17.05 10.28
N GLU A 584 -12.84 16.57 9.57
CA GLU A 584 -14.03 16.63 10.45
C GLU A 584 -14.67 15.24 10.50
N HIS A 585 -13.92 14.06 10.13
CA HIS A 585 -14.66 12.80 10.45
C HIS A 585 -13.78 11.58 10.22
N ASP A 586 -12.45 11.54 10.54
CA ASP A 586 -11.66 10.29 10.41
C ASP A 586 -10.94 10.01 11.76
N PRO A 587 -11.27 9.14 12.67
CA PRO A 587 -10.60 8.68 13.90
C PRO A 587 -9.18 8.20 13.61
N SER A 588 -8.56 8.43 12.44
CA SER A 588 -7.17 8.07 12.15
C SER A 588 -6.25 9.26 12.42
N PHE A 589 -6.64 10.15 13.34
CA PHE A 589 -5.66 11.10 13.92
C PHE A 589 -4.82 10.41 15.00
N VAL A 590 -4.01 9.35 14.67
CA VAL A 590 -3.07 8.73 15.63
C VAL A 590 -1.65 9.05 15.17
N ASP A 591 -1.32 10.17 14.56
CA ASP A 591 0.10 10.45 14.24
C ASP A 591 0.93 10.45 15.53
N GLU A 592 0.38 9.88 16.74
CA GLU A 592 1.24 9.86 17.95
C GLU A 592 1.49 8.43 18.46
N TYR A 593 0.80 7.34 17.91
CA TYR A 593 1.02 5.95 18.36
C TYR A 593 2.10 5.32 17.48
N LEU A 594 2.91 4.54 18.17
CA LEU A 594 3.76 3.65 17.35
C LEU A 594 2.96 2.48 16.77
N SER A 595 2.97 2.38 15.38
CA SER A 595 2.15 1.34 14.75
C SER A 595 2.57 -0.07 15.21
N ARG A 596 1.61 -1.03 15.14
CA ARG A 596 1.89 -2.46 15.44
C ARG A 596 3.11 -2.96 14.65
N ASP A 597 3.15 -2.60 13.38
CA ASP A 597 4.26 -3.07 12.51
C ASP A 597 5.59 -2.50 12.99
N ALA A 598 5.52 -1.24 13.46
CA ALA A 598 6.78 -0.62 13.93
C ALA A 598 7.28 -1.32 15.22
N ILE A 599 6.35 -1.57 16.16
CA ILE A 599 6.77 -2.28 17.39
C ILE A 599 7.31 -3.66 17.04
N TYR A 600 6.59 -4.34 16.07
CA TYR A 600 7.06 -5.67 15.64
C TYR A 600 8.48 -5.59 15.09
N LYS A 601 8.79 -4.65 14.25
CA LYS A 601 10.12 -4.55 13.63
C LYS A 601 11.16 -4.20 14.69
N LEU A 602 10.80 -3.30 15.64
CA LEU A 602 11.73 -2.97 16.73
C LEU A 602 12.13 -4.22 17.52
N LEU A 603 11.14 -5.00 17.94
CA LEU A 603 11.44 -6.21 18.72
C LEU A 603 12.23 -7.22 17.87
N LYS A 604 11.81 -7.31 16.54
CA LYS A 604 12.53 -8.26 15.66
C LYS A 604 14.00 -7.84 15.54
N THR A 605 14.23 -6.58 15.37
CA THR A 605 15.61 -6.11 15.25
C THR A 605 16.38 -6.34 16.57
N PHE A 606 15.69 -6.04 17.65
CA PHE A 606 16.30 -6.28 18.96
C PHE A 606 16.73 -7.74 19.12
N PHE A 607 15.88 -8.71 18.79
CA PHE A 607 16.23 -10.14 18.96
C PHE A 607 17.36 -10.51 18.00
N GLN A 608 17.32 -9.94 16.77
CA GLN A 608 18.38 -10.27 15.81
C GLN A 608 19.74 -9.76 16.32
N SER A 609 19.71 -8.57 16.97
CA SER A 609 20.96 -8.07 17.53
C SER A 609 21.50 -9.00 18.63
N LEU A 610 20.61 -9.64 19.41
CA LEU A 610 21.06 -10.56 20.47
C LEU A 610 21.72 -11.79 19.87
N MET A 611 21.23 -12.13 18.69
CA MET A 611 21.84 -13.26 17.99
C MET A 611 23.32 -13.03 17.76
N LEU A 612 23.65 -11.79 17.33
CA LEU A 612 25.04 -11.53 16.96
C LEU A 612 25.95 -11.49 18.19
N ARG A 613 25.39 -11.36 19.32
CA ARG A 613 26.21 -11.10 20.51
C ARG A 613 26.12 -12.24 21.49
N PHE A 614 25.28 -13.29 21.09
CA PHE A 614 25.05 -14.36 22.05
C PHE A 614 26.20 -15.40 21.91
N PRO A 615 26.89 -15.68 23.05
CA PRO A 615 28.03 -16.63 23.04
C PRO A 615 27.52 -18.09 22.98
N GLY A 616 26.14 -18.37 22.98
CA GLY A 616 25.58 -19.73 23.06
C GLY A 616 25.64 -20.48 21.71
N GLY A 617 25.37 -21.82 21.71
CA GLY A 617 25.46 -22.76 20.57
C GLY A 617 24.50 -22.39 19.43
N SER A 618 24.66 -22.91 18.16
CA SER A 618 23.92 -22.68 16.89
C SER A 618 22.40 -22.77 17.09
N THR A 619 21.93 -23.49 18.11
CA THR A 619 20.49 -23.65 18.33
C THR A 619 19.90 -22.41 19.00
N ASP A 620 20.55 -21.78 19.96
CA ASP A 620 20.08 -20.55 20.62
C ASP A 620 20.08 -19.36 19.65
N ARG A 621 21.05 -19.38 18.78
CA ARG A 621 21.08 -18.31 17.78
C ARG A 621 19.90 -18.42 16.81
N ALA A 622 19.55 -19.63 16.40
CA ALA A 622 18.41 -19.84 15.49
C ALA A 622 17.09 -19.42 16.18
N LYS A 623 17.05 -19.60 17.50
CA LYS A 623 15.81 -19.21 18.21
C LYS A 623 15.65 -17.70 18.24
N PHE A 624 16.72 -16.99 18.52
CA PHE A 624 16.60 -15.52 18.54
C PHE A 624 16.28 -14.99 17.14
N GLN A 625 16.77 -15.72 16.13
CA GLN A 625 16.46 -15.31 14.75
C GLN A 625 14.98 -15.47 14.42
N ALA A 626 14.41 -16.47 14.94
CA ALA A 626 13.03 -16.77 14.59
C ALA A 626 12.06 -16.03 15.53
N ALA A 627 12.60 -15.44 16.64
CA ALA A 627 11.72 -14.93 17.70
C ALA A 627 10.91 -13.73 17.19
N SER A 628 9.62 -13.71 17.59
CA SER A 628 8.71 -12.58 17.26
C SER A 628 8.03 -12.09 18.55
N THR A 629 7.16 -11.07 18.36
CA THR A 629 6.47 -10.45 19.53
C THR A 629 5.64 -11.48 20.28
N HIS A 630 5.09 -12.46 19.50
CA HIS A 630 4.25 -13.48 20.16
C HIS A 630 5.10 -14.45 21.01
N TRP A 631 6.44 -14.57 20.80
CA TRP A 631 7.32 -15.41 21.66
C TRP A 631 7.37 -14.85 23.09
N ILE A 632 7.33 -13.48 23.19
CA ILE A 632 7.38 -12.87 24.55
C ILE A 632 6.12 -13.24 25.32
N ARG A 633 5.03 -13.21 24.59
CA ARG A 633 3.78 -13.59 25.25
C ARG A 633 3.80 -15.06 25.70
N HIS A 634 4.27 -15.99 24.84
CA HIS A 634 4.37 -17.39 25.24
C HIS A 634 5.33 -17.58 26.41
N THR A 635 6.38 -16.76 26.37
CA THR A 635 7.36 -16.86 27.47
C THR A 635 6.72 -16.40 28.78
N TYR A 636 5.87 -15.32 28.69
CA TYR A 636 5.13 -14.89 29.89
C TYR A 636 4.26 -16.03 30.45
N ALA A 637 3.47 -16.65 29.55
CA ALA A 637 2.56 -17.70 30.04
C ALA A 637 3.33 -18.87 30.67
N THR A 638 4.40 -19.29 29.97
CA THR A 638 5.16 -20.45 30.47
C THR A 638 5.84 -20.10 31.80
N HIS A 639 6.49 -18.98 31.88
CA HIS A 639 7.21 -18.60 33.11
C HIS A 639 6.23 -18.30 34.25
N ALA A 640 5.12 -17.54 33.91
CA ALA A 640 4.14 -17.27 34.98
C ALA A 640 3.60 -18.57 35.59
N LEU A 641 3.29 -19.49 34.69
CA LEU A 641 2.76 -20.76 35.22
C LEU A 641 3.87 -21.52 35.94
N GLY A 642 5.12 -21.48 35.40
CA GLY A 642 6.26 -22.12 36.08
C GLY A 642 6.50 -21.52 37.46
N ASN A 643 6.09 -20.22 37.63
CA ASN A 643 6.29 -19.60 38.94
C ASN A 643 5.03 -19.71 39.79
N LYS A 644 4.11 -20.57 39.39
CA LYS A 644 2.97 -21.02 40.21
C LYS A 644 1.89 -19.96 40.24
N VAL A 645 1.92 -19.00 39.32
CA VAL A 645 0.72 -18.17 39.17
C VAL A 645 -0.47 -19.04 38.72
N PRO A 646 -1.60 -18.84 39.42
CA PRO A 646 -2.77 -19.69 39.10
C PRO A 646 -3.15 -19.58 37.61
N LEU A 647 -3.54 -20.76 37.04
CA LEU A 647 -3.88 -20.86 35.61
C LEU A 647 -4.98 -19.89 35.23
N GLU A 648 -5.94 -19.74 36.12
CA GLU A 648 -7.04 -18.82 35.84
C GLU A 648 -6.55 -17.37 35.72
N THR A 649 -5.63 -17.05 36.56
CA THR A 649 -5.09 -15.69 36.51
C THR A 649 -4.34 -15.45 35.19
N VAL A 650 -3.51 -16.40 34.78
CA VAL A 650 -2.75 -16.25 33.51
C VAL A 650 -3.71 -16.22 32.32
N LYS A 651 -4.75 -17.04 32.37
CA LYS A 651 -5.76 -17.03 31.29
C LYS A 651 -6.43 -15.68 31.18
N ASN A 652 -6.83 -15.14 32.37
CA ASN A 652 -7.53 -13.84 32.34
C ASN A 652 -6.58 -12.73 31.88
N ASN A 653 -5.31 -12.83 32.31
CA ASN A 653 -4.37 -11.81 31.87
C ASN A 653 -4.13 -11.87 30.36
N MET A 654 -4.17 -13.11 29.80
CA MET A 654 -3.84 -13.26 28.38
C MET A 654 -5.10 -13.10 27.53
N GLY A 655 -6.28 -13.12 28.21
CA GLY A 655 -7.52 -12.88 27.47
C GLY A 655 -7.95 -14.09 26.68
N HIS A 656 -7.51 -15.35 27.09
CA HIS A 656 -7.99 -16.57 26.41
C HIS A 656 -9.42 -16.91 26.82
N ALA A 657 -10.24 -17.26 25.80
CA ALA A 657 -11.66 -17.60 26.08
C ALA A 657 -11.77 -18.95 26.77
N SER A 658 -10.74 -19.80 26.53
CA SER A 658 -10.82 -21.14 27.12
C SER A 658 -9.57 -21.46 27.93
N VAL A 659 -9.84 -22.19 29.04
CA VAL A 659 -8.72 -22.61 29.92
C VAL A 659 -7.88 -23.67 29.20
N ASP A 660 -8.51 -24.31 28.22
CA ASP A 660 -7.80 -25.35 27.49
C ASP A 660 -6.62 -24.74 26.72
N THR A 661 -6.82 -23.52 26.25
CA THR A 661 -5.75 -22.86 25.50
C THR A 661 -4.55 -22.55 26.41
N THR A 662 -4.84 -22.14 27.64
CA THR A 662 -3.77 -21.78 28.59
C THR A 662 -3.13 -23.02 29.20
N SER A 663 -3.94 -24.11 29.29
CA SER A 663 -3.43 -25.36 29.90
C SER A 663 -2.38 -25.98 28.99
N MET A 664 -2.38 -25.55 27.69
CA MET A 664 -1.40 -26.11 26.75
C MET A 664 0.02 -25.69 27.14
N TYR A 665 0.15 -24.60 27.95
CA TYR A 665 1.49 -24.14 28.39
C TYR A 665 1.99 -24.94 29.59
N LEU A 666 1.14 -25.79 30.14
CA LEU A 666 1.54 -26.59 31.32
C LEU A 666 2.28 -27.85 30.88
N ASP A 667 2.99 -27.79 29.65
CA ASP A 667 3.61 -29.08 29.31
C ASP A 667 4.57 -29.51 30.44
N ASN A 668 4.03 -30.11 31.48
CA ASN A 668 4.78 -30.54 32.63
C ASN A 668 5.61 -31.76 32.21
N ASP A 669 6.90 -31.57 31.90
CA ASP A 669 7.87 -32.67 31.95
C ASP A 669 7.52 -33.65 33.09
N ILE A 670 7.00 -34.82 32.87
CA ILE A 670 6.72 -35.91 33.84
C ILE A 670 7.58 -35.73 35.09
N ALA A 671 8.74 -35.19 34.99
CA ALA A 671 9.62 -34.97 36.13
C ALA A 671 9.08 -33.88 37.08
N GLU A 672 8.52 -32.87 36.57
CA GLU A 672 7.92 -31.79 37.37
C GLU A 672 6.61 -32.23 38.01
N ARG A 673 5.84 -33.03 37.28
CA ARG A 673 4.61 -33.59 37.88
C ARG A 673 4.95 -34.55 39.03
N ALA A 674 6.06 -35.24 38.86
CA ALA A 674 6.50 -36.15 39.92
C ALA A 674 6.93 -35.38 41.17
N GLU A 675 7.59 -34.23 41.00
CA GLU A 675 8.02 -33.39 42.13
C GLU A 675 6.79 -32.79 42.85
N HIS A 676 5.82 -32.29 42.08
CA HIS A 676 4.58 -31.78 42.70
C HIS A 676 3.87 -32.86 43.50
N MET A 677 3.87 -34.08 42.93
CA MET A 677 3.20 -35.17 43.67
C MET A 677 3.98 -35.53 44.92
N GLU A 678 5.35 -35.35 44.81
CA GLU A 678 6.15 -35.65 46.01
C GLU A 678 5.95 -34.57 47.08
N ASN A 679 5.91 -33.28 46.68
CA ASN A 679 5.62 -32.19 47.62
C ASN A 679 4.23 -32.31 48.24
N PHE A 680 3.24 -32.66 47.42
CA PHE A 680 1.88 -32.93 47.94
C PHE A 680 1.90 -34.06 48.97
N ALA A 681 2.62 -35.10 48.62
CA ALA A 681 2.69 -36.22 49.56
C ALA A 681 3.39 -35.80 50.86
N ASP A 682 4.39 -34.94 50.77
CA ASP A 682 5.16 -34.51 51.94
C ASP A 682 4.31 -33.58 52.83
N GLN A 683 3.43 -32.78 52.26
CA GLN A 683 2.53 -31.88 53.00
C GLN A 683 1.44 -32.66 53.73
N LEU A 684 1.06 -33.79 53.20
CA LEU A 684 0.00 -34.59 53.84
C LEU A 684 0.58 -35.46 54.94
N TYR A 685 1.92 -35.72 54.82
CA TYR A 685 2.49 -36.64 55.82
C TYR A 685 3.37 -35.87 56.80
N LYS A 686 3.48 -34.59 56.70
CA LYS A 686 3.92 -33.72 57.84
C LYS A 686 2.73 -33.23 58.61
#